data_AF-A0A2R4TDW9-F1
#
_entry.id   AF-A0A2R4TDW9-F1
#
_cell.length_a   1.000
_cell.length_b   1.000
_cell.length_c   1.000
_cell.angle_alpha   90.00
_cell.angle_beta   90.00
_cell.angle_gamma   90.00
#
_symmetry.space_group_name_H-M   'P 1'
#
loop_
_entity.id
_entity.type
_entity.pdbx_description
1 polymer ?
#
loop_
_entity_poly.entity_id
_entity_poly.type
_entity_poly.pdbx_seq_one_letter_code
_entity_poly.pdbx_strand_id
1 'polypeptide(L)'
;MVPFREIVLKVHSRCDLACDHCYIYEHADQSWRTRPKAISDEAISWTALRLAEHAKSHALPSVSVILHGGEPLLAGPARLRRVCEELTAALDTVAGLDLRIHTNGLQLSPRYLDLFSEYDVRVGISLDGDRRANDRHRRFADGRTSHPLVLRAVDLLRQERYRHLYLGLLCTIDVANDPIAVYDALTDLDPPRIDFLLPHATWDAPPARPDGSPTAYADWILAIFDRWDQQGRKVPVRLFESVLSTLGGGPSLTESLGLAPTDLVVVETDGTLEQVDSLKSAYEGAAATGFDVFTHPFDEVAAHPGVRARQQGLAGVSETCRQCPVVRSCGGGLYTHRYSSRNDFDNTSVYCADLEALIRGIEERTAAATVSPAVTDPGVLMAEHQDVTRNLLADVHLELDGRGGEAWDEAWELACALEERSDALDAVFAHPYTYTWLQDCLAALREGLPTAAGLALRLPSYLAAAVVRGGLEVPVRVPYRDGRLVLPTLGELRPTGSPEHGEAEVRVAGKGFQMRVDGREPWQVRPGEDSGDWRPVRRLGDDGAPALRLDDLDPYRDSFGAPVRERLGAREAADWSGRLAAAWRLLRQAVPEQATEAADCLTTVTPLVAGEPSVLRHGYGALGLAVPGRPEELAPALLRGFRRAKLHALVDVADLYAQDGWWTHPAPWRNAPVPVSELLAGAYERVGLAAFEPAAAEQAGRALETLERAAELTVSGQRLLDAMWKELDCG
;
A
#
# COMPACT_ATOMS: atom_id res chain seq x y z
N MET A 1 6.79 9.33 -19.64
CA MET A 1 5.77 8.71 -20.52
C MET A 1 5.44 7.38 -19.89
N VAL A 2 4.15 7.04 -19.77
CA VAL A 2 3.72 5.76 -19.19
C VAL A 2 3.61 4.76 -20.34
N PRO A 3 4.39 3.67 -20.34
CA PRO A 3 4.36 2.70 -21.42
C PRO A 3 3.06 1.90 -21.38
N PHE A 4 2.54 1.53 -22.55
CA PHE A 4 1.39 0.63 -22.61
C PHE A 4 1.71 -0.75 -22.02
N ARG A 5 0.80 -1.26 -21.19
CA ARG A 5 0.86 -2.60 -20.61
C ARG A 5 -0.35 -3.45 -21.01
N GLU A 6 -1.42 -2.81 -21.46
CA GLU A 6 -2.64 -3.48 -21.92
C GLU A 6 -2.97 -3.11 -23.37
N ILE A 7 -3.42 -4.12 -24.13
CA ILE A 7 -3.90 -3.94 -25.50
C ILE A 7 -5.28 -4.54 -25.63
N VAL A 8 -6.20 -3.77 -26.18
CA VAL A 8 -7.49 -4.28 -26.62
C VAL A 8 -7.40 -4.54 -28.13
N LEU A 9 -7.28 -5.80 -28.51
CA LEU A 9 -7.14 -6.22 -29.90
C LEU A 9 -8.51 -6.60 -30.48
N LYS A 10 -9.03 -5.77 -31.40
CA LYS A 10 -10.28 -6.06 -32.11
C LYS A 10 -10.03 -7.12 -33.18
N VAL A 11 -10.39 -8.37 -32.90
CA VAL A 11 -10.22 -9.49 -33.84
C VAL A 11 -11.41 -9.64 -34.80
N HIS A 12 -12.58 -9.10 -34.43
CA HIS A 12 -13.77 -9.08 -35.27
C HIS A 12 -14.65 -7.84 -34.97
N SER A 13 -15.10 -7.10 -35.98
CA SER A 13 -15.79 -5.81 -35.78
C SER A 13 -17.33 -5.89 -35.79
N ARG A 14 -17.91 -7.06 -36.08
CA ARG A 14 -19.37 -7.30 -36.06
C ARG A 14 -19.77 -8.17 -34.88
N CYS A 15 -21.04 -8.09 -34.49
CA CYS A 15 -21.65 -8.86 -33.41
C CYS A 15 -22.88 -9.61 -33.93
N ASP A 16 -23.21 -10.74 -33.30
CA ASP A 16 -24.41 -11.54 -33.54
C ASP A 16 -25.58 -11.20 -32.59
N LEU A 17 -25.39 -10.22 -31.70
CA LEU A 17 -26.41 -9.55 -30.90
C LEU A 17 -26.62 -8.09 -31.35
N ALA A 18 -27.78 -7.54 -31.01
CA ALA A 18 -28.16 -6.15 -31.24
C ALA A 18 -28.48 -5.49 -29.90
N CYS A 19 -27.46 -5.39 -29.03
CA CYS A 19 -27.62 -4.75 -27.72
C CYS A 19 -27.82 -3.24 -27.90
N ASP A 20 -28.94 -2.72 -27.42
CA ASP A 20 -29.33 -1.31 -27.55
C ASP A 20 -28.47 -0.34 -26.71
N HIS A 21 -27.77 -0.84 -25.69
CA HIS A 21 -26.78 -0.07 -24.92
C HIS A 21 -25.35 -0.21 -25.43
N CYS A 22 -25.12 -0.87 -26.58
CA CYS A 22 -23.75 -1.10 -27.05
C CYS A 22 -23.11 0.20 -27.55
N TYR A 23 -22.14 0.71 -26.81
CA TYR A 23 -21.43 1.94 -27.17
C TYR A 23 -20.68 1.89 -28.51
N ILE A 24 -20.35 0.70 -29.02
CA ILE A 24 -19.72 0.55 -30.34
C ILE A 24 -20.73 0.74 -31.47
N TYR A 25 -22.00 0.34 -31.28
CA TYR A 25 -22.99 0.29 -32.36
C TYR A 25 -24.04 1.40 -32.28
N GLU A 26 -24.36 1.87 -31.07
CA GLU A 26 -25.51 2.74 -30.80
C GLU A 26 -25.11 4.16 -30.38
N HIS A 27 -23.83 4.43 -30.06
CA HIS A 27 -23.38 5.76 -29.62
C HIS A 27 -22.85 6.62 -30.79
N ALA A 28 -22.25 7.77 -30.45
CA ALA A 28 -21.91 8.82 -31.40
C ALA A 28 -20.97 8.37 -32.52
N ASP A 29 -19.95 7.57 -32.22
CA ASP A 29 -19.01 7.06 -33.22
C ASP A 29 -19.58 5.86 -33.98
N GLN A 30 -19.51 5.93 -35.31
CA GLN A 30 -20.04 4.93 -36.23
C GLN A 30 -18.98 4.36 -37.17
N SER A 31 -17.69 4.51 -36.81
CA SER A 31 -16.53 4.04 -37.58
C SER A 31 -16.55 2.53 -37.82
N TRP A 32 -17.18 1.75 -36.92
CA TRP A 32 -17.31 0.30 -37.06
C TRP A 32 -17.91 -0.12 -38.41
N ARG A 33 -18.77 0.70 -39.00
CA ARG A 33 -19.47 0.41 -40.27
C ARG A 33 -18.50 0.21 -41.43
N THR A 34 -17.38 0.93 -41.43
CA THR A 34 -16.38 0.89 -42.51
C THR A 34 -15.21 -0.05 -42.19
N ARG A 35 -15.03 -0.45 -40.92
CA ARG A 35 -13.98 -1.39 -40.52
C ARG A 35 -14.16 -2.79 -41.15
N PRO A 36 -13.06 -3.48 -41.54
CA PRO A 36 -13.10 -4.87 -41.96
C PRO A 36 -13.77 -5.77 -40.92
N LYS A 37 -14.42 -6.85 -41.37
CA LYS A 37 -15.14 -7.76 -40.44
C LYS A 37 -14.18 -8.47 -39.50
N ALA A 38 -13.05 -8.97 -40.01
CA ALA A 38 -12.06 -9.72 -39.26
C ALA A 38 -10.68 -9.11 -39.45
N ILE A 39 -9.81 -9.27 -38.45
CA ILE A 39 -8.43 -8.81 -38.50
C ILE A 39 -7.61 -9.55 -39.58
N SER A 40 -6.78 -8.82 -40.33
CA SER A 40 -5.92 -9.40 -41.38
C SER A 40 -4.67 -10.08 -40.81
N ASP A 41 -4.06 -11.00 -41.56
CA ASP A 41 -2.81 -11.66 -41.13
C ASP A 41 -1.67 -10.65 -40.95
N GLU A 42 -1.61 -9.65 -41.83
CA GLU A 42 -0.62 -8.58 -41.75
C GLU A 42 -0.79 -7.75 -40.48
N ALA A 43 -2.02 -7.35 -40.12
CA ALA A 43 -2.29 -6.61 -38.89
C ALA A 43 -1.94 -7.44 -37.65
N ILE A 44 -2.19 -8.75 -37.63
CA ILE A 44 -1.79 -9.64 -36.53
C ILE A 44 -0.27 -9.62 -36.36
N SER A 45 0.48 -9.90 -37.42
CA SER A 45 1.94 -10.00 -37.36
C SER A 45 2.58 -8.67 -36.93
N TRP A 46 2.12 -7.55 -37.49
CA TRP A 46 2.63 -6.23 -37.11
C TRP A 46 2.27 -5.86 -35.67
N THR A 47 1.06 -6.18 -35.21
CA THR A 47 0.67 -5.95 -33.81
C THR A 47 1.58 -6.69 -32.85
N ALA A 48 1.84 -7.98 -33.11
CA ALA A 48 2.73 -8.80 -32.29
C ALA A 48 4.15 -8.25 -32.27
N LEU A 49 4.67 -7.82 -33.42
CA LEU A 49 5.98 -7.19 -33.53
C LEU A 49 6.05 -5.88 -32.74
N ARG A 50 5.10 -4.95 -32.92
CA ARG A 50 5.08 -3.66 -32.22
C ARG A 50 4.96 -3.83 -30.71
N LEU A 51 4.19 -4.80 -30.26
CA LEU A 51 4.08 -5.14 -28.85
C LEU A 51 5.41 -5.65 -28.28
N ALA A 52 6.10 -6.55 -28.98
CA ALA A 52 7.39 -7.06 -28.55
C ALA A 52 8.48 -5.97 -28.53
N GLU A 53 8.51 -5.09 -29.55
CA GLU A 53 9.39 -3.93 -29.59
C GLU A 53 9.18 -3.03 -28.36
N HIS A 54 7.92 -2.73 -28.06
CA HIS A 54 7.52 -1.89 -26.93
C HIS A 54 7.87 -2.53 -25.58
N ALA A 55 7.47 -3.77 -25.37
CA ALA A 55 7.74 -4.51 -24.13
C ALA A 55 9.23 -4.62 -23.83
N LYS A 56 10.04 -4.90 -24.86
CA LYS A 56 11.50 -4.95 -24.74
C LYS A 56 12.11 -3.59 -24.40
N SER A 57 11.67 -2.53 -25.07
CA SER A 57 12.23 -1.19 -24.91
C SER A 57 12.01 -0.63 -23.51
N HIS A 58 10.88 -0.98 -22.88
CA HIS A 58 10.53 -0.57 -21.52
C HIS A 58 10.82 -1.62 -20.45
N ALA A 59 11.47 -2.74 -20.81
CA ALA A 59 11.73 -3.87 -19.91
C ALA A 59 10.49 -4.32 -19.12
N LEU A 60 9.34 -4.40 -19.80
CA LEU A 60 8.08 -4.76 -19.16
C LEU A 60 8.15 -6.22 -18.70
N PRO A 61 7.84 -6.54 -17.43
CA PRO A 61 7.85 -7.92 -16.96
C PRO A 61 6.72 -8.74 -17.59
N SER A 62 5.61 -8.08 -17.94
CA SER A 62 4.44 -8.70 -18.56
C SER A 62 3.58 -7.67 -19.30
N VAL A 63 2.78 -8.17 -20.26
CA VAL A 63 1.75 -7.43 -21.00
C VAL A 63 0.45 -8.23 -21.06
N SER A 64 -0.68 -7.51 -21.07
CA SER A 64 -2.03 -8.05 -21.18
C SER A 64 -2.59 -7.78 -22.58
N VAL A 65 -3.12 -8.81 -23.24
CA VAL A 65 -3.83 -8.65 -24.52
C VAL A 65 -5.25 -9.19 -24.38
N ILE A 66 -6.23 -8.29 -24.49
CA ILE A 66 -7.65 -8.60 -24.47
C ILE A 66 -8.13 -8.73 -25.91
N LEU A 67 -8.37 -9.97 -26.33
CA LEU A 67 -9.08 -10.27 -27.56
C LEU A 67 -10.51 -9.79 -27.42
N HIS A 68 -10.86 -8.78 -28.21
CA HIS A 68 -12.15 -8.12 -28.17
C HIS A 68 -12.72 -8.01 -29.58
N GLY A 69 -13.91 -7.44 -29.69
CA GLY A 69 -14.53 -7.11 -30.96
C GLY A 69 -15.91 -6.53 -30.77
N GLY A 70 -16.72 -6.61 -31.82
CA GLY A 70 -18.15 -6.79 -31.62
C GLY A 70 -18.40 -8.07 -30.83
N GLU A 71 -18.27 -9.20 -31.52
CA GLU A 71 -18.16 -10.52 -30.91
C GLU A 71 -16.89 -11.23 -31.44
N PRO A 72 -15.83 -11.40 -30.63
CA PRO A 72 -14.55 -11.93 -31.09
C PRO A 72 -14.62 -13.39 -31.54
N LEU A 73 -15.52 -14.22 -30.99
CA LEU A 73 -15.62 -15.63 -31.38
C LEU A 73 -16.07 -15.80 -32.85
N LEU A 74 -16.72 -14.79 -33.45
CA LEU A 74 -17.08 -14.79 -34.87
C LEU A 74 -15.86 -14.78 -35.82
N ALA A 75 -14.66 -14.44 -35.32
CA ALA A 75 -13.42 -14.59 -36.09
C ALA A 75 -13.11 -16.06 -36.47
N GLY A 76 -13.66 -17.00 -35.68
CA GLY A 76 -13.47 -18.43 -35.87
C GLY A 76 -12.16 -18.96 -35.24
N PRO A 77 -12.09 -20.26 -34.90
CA PRO A 77 -10.96 -20.82 -34.15
C PRO A 77 -9.61 -20.73 -34.88
N ALA A 78 -9.61 -20.83 -36.22
CA ALA A 78 -8.36 -20.74 -37.00
C ALA A 78 -7.73 -19.33 -36.93
N ARG A 79 -8.56 -18.29 -36.96
CA ARG A 79 -8.09 -16.90 -36.85
C ARG A 79 -7.61 -16.60 -35.44
N LEU A 80 -8.34 -17.03 -34.41
CA LEU A 80 -7.93 -16.84 -33.02
C LEU A 80 -6.64 -17.61 -32.69
N ARG A 81 -6.49 -18.83 -33.21
CA ARG A 81 -5.22 -19.58 -33.13
C ARG A 81 -4.06 -18.78 -33.71
N ARG A 82 -4.22 -18.26 -34.92
CA ARG A 82 -3.18 -17.43 -35.57
C ARG A 82 -2.79 -16.22 -34.72
N VAL A 83 -3.76 -15.54 -34.09
CA VAL A 83 -3.50 -14.42 -33.18
C VAL A 83 -2.67 -14.88 -31.97
N CYS A 84 -3.06 -15.98 -31.33
CA CYS A 84 -2.35 -16.50 -30.16
C CYS A 84 -0.94 -16.94 -30.53
N GLU A 85 -0.77 -17.70 -31.61
CA GLU A 85 0.53 -18.18 -32.10
C GLU A 85 1.51 -17.01 -32.35
N GLU A 86 1.06 -15.96 -33.04
CA GLU A 86 1.92 -14.81 -33.35
C GLU A 86 2.26 -13.98 -32.10
N LEU A 87 1.30 -13.73 -31.20
CA LEU A 87 1.56 -13.01 -29.95
C LEU A 87 2.50 -13.79 -29.02
N THR A 88 2.25 -15.09 -28.83
CA THR A 88 3.09 -15.96 -28.01
C THR A 88 4.49 -16.05 -28.58
N ALA A 89 4.65 -16.24 -29.89
CA ALA A 89 5.96 -16.32 -30.53
C ALA A 89 6.74 -14.99 -30.45
N ALA A 90 6.07 -13.85 -30.61
CA ALA A 90 6.73 -12.54 -30.58
C ALA A 90 7.19 -12.14 -29.17
N LEU A 91 6.47 -12.57 -28.12
CA LEU A 91 6.78 -12.24 -26.73
C LEU A 91 7.59 -13.31 -26.00
N ASP A 92 7.81 -14.47 -26.62
CA ASP A 92 8.69 -15.49 -26.07
C ASP A 92 10.06 -14.90 -25.74
N THR A 93 10.53 -15.13 -24.52
CA THR A 93 11.77 -14.55 -23.94
C THR A 93 11.82 -13.01 -23.80
N VAL A 94 10.75 -12.28 -24.16
CA VAL A 94 10.68 -10.81 -24.05
C VAL A 94 9.93 -10.37 -22.79
N ALA A 95 8.71 -10.87 -22.59
CA ALA A 95 7.84 -10.52 -21.46
C ALA A 95 6.79 -11.60 -21.24
N GLY A 96 6.25 -11.72 -20.01
CA GLY A 96 5.08 -12.57 -19.76
C GLY A 96 3.85 -12.08 -20.55
N LEU A 97 3.08 -13.01 -21.12
CA LEU A 97 1.87 -12.71 -21.89
C LEU A 97 0.63 -13.21 -21.16
N ASP A 98 -0.27 -12.30 -20.82
CA ASP A 98 -1.60 -12.60 -20.27
C ASP A 98 -2.65 -12.42 -21.37
N LEU A 99 -3.18 -13.53 -21.90
CA LEU A 99 -4.22 -13.52 -22.92
C LEU A 99 -5.61 -13.61 -22.29
N ARG A 100 -6.49 -12.70 -22.69
CA ARG A 100 -7.87 -12.67 -22.24
C ARG A 100 -8.80 -12.51 -23.44
N ILE A 101 -10.05 -12.94 -23.31
CA ILE A 101 -11.11 -12.71 -24.29
C ILE A 101 -12.39 -12.31 -23.59
N HIS A 102 -13.05 -11.27 -24.08
CA HIS A 102 -14.40 -10.88 -23.64
C HIS A 102 -15.41 -11.20 -24.72
N THR A 103 -16.41 -12.03 -24.40
CA THR A 103 -17.39 -12.55 -25.36
C THR A 103 -18.80 -12.52 -24.78
N ASN A 104 -19.80 -12.41 -25.64
CA ASN A 104 -21.20 -12.65 -25.31
C ASN A 104 -21.52 -14.13 -25.03
N GLY A 105 -20.57 -15.03 -25.32
CA GLY A 105 -20.65 -16.46 -25.01
C GLY A 105 -21.44 -17.31 -26.01
N LEU A 106 -22.15 -16.72 -26.98
CA LEU A 106 -23.09 -17.46 -27.83
C LEU A 106 -22.43 -18.52 -28.71
N GLN A 107 -21.21 -18.25 -29.16
CA GLN A 107 -20.42 -19.15 -30.00
C GLN A 107 -19.48 -20.04 -29.20
N LEU A 108 -19.42 -19.89 -27.88
CA LEU A 108 -18.49 -20.63 -27.03
C LEU A 108 -18.81 -22.13 -27.10
N SER A 109 -17.78 -22.93 -27.32
CA SER A 109 -17.90 -24.38 -27.47
C SER A 109 -16.59 -25.05 -27.06
N PRO A 110 -16.58 -26.38 -26.82
CA PRO A 110 -15.35 -27.11 -26.51
C PRO A 110 -14.21 -26.83 -27.50
N ARG A 111 -14.50 -26.63 -28.79
CA ARG A 111 -13.48 -26.31 -29.79
C ARG A 111 -12.73 -25.00 -29.51
N TYR A 112 -13.41 -23.99 -28.98
CA TYR A 112 -12.75 -22.75 -28.57
C TYR A 112 -12.03 -22.93 -27.24
N LEU A 113 -12.64 -23.63 -26.28
CA LEU A 113 -12.05 -23.85 -24.95
C LEU A 113 -10.78 -24.71 -25.01
N ASP A 114 -10.73 -25.72 -25.89
CA ASP A 114 -9.54 -26.53 -26.13
C ASP A 114 -8.40 -25.66 -26.72
N LEU A 115 -8.73 -24.74 -27.64
CA LEU A 115 -7.77 -23.76 -28.15
C LEU A 115 -7.31 -22.80 -27.04
N PHE A 116 -8.23 -22.30 -26.22
CA PHE A 116 -7.90 -21.38 -25.14
C PHE A 116 -7.07 -22.04 -24.05
N SER A 117 -7.27 -23.33 -23.78
CA SER A 117 -6.40 -24.11 -22.87
C SER A 117 -4.99 -24.27 -23.42
N GLU A 118 -4.82 -24.37 -24.75
CA GLU A 118 -3.50 -24.46 -25.38
C GLU A 118 -2.66 -23.18 -25.21
N TYR A 119 -3.29 -22.00 -25.23
CA TYR A 119 -2.62 -20.70 -25.14
C TYR A 119 -2.91 -19.92 -23.85
N ASP A 120 -3.53 -20.57 -22.86
CA ASP A 120 -3.98 -19.97 -21.59
C ASP A 120 -4.83 -18.68 -21.75
N VAL A 121 -5.77 -18.70 -22.70
CA VAL A 121 -6.68 -17.56 -22.94
C VAL A 121 -7.83 -17.58 -21.93
N ARG A 122 -7.85 -16.63 -21.00
CA ARG A 122 -8.91 -16.52 -19.98
C ARG A 122 -10.16 -15.84 -20.53
N VAL A 123 -11.34 -16.38 -20.22
CA VAL A 123 -12.62 -16.04 -20.83
C VAL A 123 -13.50 -15.27 -19.85
N GLY A 124 -13.79 -14.01 -20.18
CA GLY A 124 -14.83 -13.20 -19.54
C GLY A 124 -16.14 -13.26 -20.33
N ILE A 125 -17.25 -13.50 -19.64
CA ILE A 125 -18.58 -13.60 -20.24
C ILE A 125 -19.42 -12.38 -19.90
N SER A 126 -19.98 -11.72 -20.90
CA SER A 126 -20.95 -10.65 -20.65
C SER A 126 -22.34 -11.21 -20.31
N LEU A 127 -22.85 -10.88 -19.12
CA LEU A 127 -24.15 -11.31 -18.63
C LEU A 127 -24.67 -10.29 -17.61
N ASP A 128 -25.86 -9.73 -17.84
CA ASP A 128 -26.39 -8.61 -17.02
C ASP A 128 -27.32 -9.06 -15.87
N GLY A 129 -27.24 -10.33 -15.45
CA GLY A 129 -28.04 -10.90 -14.38
C GLY A 129 -29.00 -11.99 -14.84
N ASP A 130 -30.18 -12.03 -14.22
CA ASP A 130 -31.23 -12.98 -14.59
C ASP A 130 -31.76 -12.75 -16.02
N ARG A 131 -32.62 -13.65 -16.50
CA ARG A 131 -33.19 -13.52 -17.85
C ARG A 131 -33.90 -12.19 -18.05
N ARG A 132 -34.61 -11.68 -17.03
CA ARG A 132 -35.35 -10.43 -17.14
C ARG A 132 -34.37 -9.27 -17.38
N ALA A 133 -33.31 -9.17 -16.58
CA ALA A 133 -32.28 -8.15 -16.68
C ALA A 133 -31.52 -8.25 -18.00
N ASN A 134 -31.01 -9.44 -18.35
CA ASN A 134 -30.29 -9.68 -19.59
C ASN A 134 -31.14 -9.36 -20.83
N ASP A 135 -32.40 -9.81 -20.86
CA ASP A 135 -33.30 -9.58 -21.98
C ASP A 135 -33.77 -8.13 -22.07
N ARG A 136 -33.45 -7.20 -21.14
CA ARG A 136 -33.74 -5.77 -21.38
C ARG A 136 -32.94 -5.22 -22.55
N HIS A 137 -31.73 -5.74 -22.74
CA HIS A 137 -30.78 -5.18 -23.68
C HIS A 137 -30.12 -6.22 -24.60
N ARG A 138 -29.67 -7.36 -24.06
CA ARG A 138 -28.85 -8.34 -24.80
C ARG A 138 -29.72 -9.29 -25.62
N ARG A 139 -30.31 -8.78 -26.70
CA ARG A 139 -31.19 -9.55 -27.60
C ARG A 139 -30.58 -9.75 -28.97
N PHE A 140 -31.05 -10.80 -29.65
CA PHE A 140 -30.86 -10.91 -31.10
C PHE A 140 -31.59 -9.76 -31.80
N ALA A 141 -31.17 -9.45 -33.04
CA ALA A 141 -31.80 -8.41 -33.85
C ALA A 141 -33.32 -8.64 -34.10
N ASP A 142 -33.80 -9.88 -33.98
CA ASP A 142 -35.23 -10.22 -34.08
C ASP A 142 -35.97 -10.24 -32.73
N GLY A 143 -35.31 -9.78 -31.65
CA GLY A 143 -35.87 -9.66 -30.31
C GLY A 143 -35.86 -10.94 -29.49
N ARG A 144 -35.33 -12.06 -30.00
CA ARG A 144 -35.19 -13.30 -29.22
C ARG A 144 -34.19 -13.12 -28.07
N THR A 145 -34.42 -13.87 -27.00
CA THR A 145 -33.54 -13.94 -25.83
C THR A 145 -32.19 -14.60 -26.17
N SER A 146 -31.10 -14.04 -25.64
CA SER A 146 -29.77 -14.64 -25.68
C SER A 146 -29.45 -15.48 -24.44
N HIS A 147 -30.11 -15.20 -23.32
CA HIS A 147 -29.77 -15.67 -21.98
C HIS A 147 -29.53 -17.19 -21.86
N PRO A 148 -30.41 -18.09 -22.39
CA PRO A 148 -30.16 -19.52 -22.30
C PRO A 148 -28.87 -19.99 -22.98
N LEU A 149 -28.42 -19.28 -24.02
CA LEU A 149 -27.19 -19.60 -24.73
C LEU A 149 -25.96 -19.17 -23.93
N VAL A 150 -26.04 -18.00 -23.28
CA VAL A 150 -24.99 -17.49 -22.38
C VAL A 150 -24.82 -18.42 -21.19
N LEU A 151 -25.91 -18.90 -20.57
CA LEU A 151 -25.83 -19.86 -19.47
C LEU A 151 -25.13 -21.16 -19.87
N ARG A 152 -25.37 -21.67 -21.09
CA ARG A 152 -24.64 -22.85 -21.58
C ARG A 152 -23.13 -22.58 -21.72
N ALA A 153 -22.75 -21.36 -22.09
CA ALA A 153 -21.33 -20.98 -22.16
C ALA A 153 -20.69 -20.98 -20.76
N VAL A 154 -21.40 -20.45 -19.76
CA VAL A 154 -20.97 -20.50 -18.36
C VAL A 154 -20.88 -21.94 -17.85
N ASP A 155 -21.87 -22.80 -18.15
CA ASP A 155 -21.84 -24.21 -17.78
C ASP A 155 -20.65 -24.97 -18.39
N LEU A 156 -20.21 -24.60 -19.60
CA LEU A 156 -18.98 -25.15 -20.18
C LEU A 156 -17.75 -24.73 -19.36
N LEU A 157 -17.64 -23.45 -19.00
CA LEU A 157 -16.52 -22.90 -18.22
C LEU A 157 -16.49 -23.41 -16.77
N ARG A 158 -17.62 -23.85 -16.23
CA ARG A 158 -17.70 -24.47 -14.89
C ARG A 158 -17.25 -25.93 -14.86
N GLN A 159 -17.05 -26.56 -16.01
CA GLN A 159 -16.50 -27.92 -16.06
C GLN A 159 -15.06 -27.91 -15.55
N GLU A 160 -14.68 -28.90 -14.74
CA GLU A 160 -13.34 -29.02 -14.14
C GLU A 160 -12.21 -28.78 -15.16
N ARG A 161 -12.33 -29.37 -16.37
CA ARG A 161 -11.34 -29.24 -17.44
C ARG A 161 -11.14 -27.83 -17.99
N TYR A 162 -12.11 -26.91 -17.81
CA TYR A 162 -12.06 -25.55 -18.33
C TYR A 162 -12.17 -24.48 -17.24
N ARG A 163 -12.32 -24.88 -15.97
CA ARG A 163 -12.50 -23.95 -14.83
C ARG A 163 -11.36 -22.92 -14.71
N HIS A 164 -10.13 -23.33 -15.00
CA HIS A 164 -8.96 -22.45 -15.00
C HIS A 164 -9.04 -21.33 -16.05
N LEU A 165 -9.80 -21.51 -17.13
CA LEU A 165 -10.02 -20.48 -18.16
C LEU A 165 -11.09 -19.48 -17.78
N TYR A 166 -11.90 -19.74 -16.76
CA TYR A 166 -13.02 -18.87 -16.43
C TYR A 166 -12.50 -17.60 -15.73
N LEU A 167 -12.54 -16.46 -16.43
CA LEU A 167 -12.08 -15.18 -15.86
C LEU A 167 -13.12 -14.55 -14.94
N GLY A 168 -14.39 -14.63 -15.32
CA GLY A 168 -15.49 -14.01 -14.57
C GLY A 168 -16.64 -13.53 -15.45
N LEU A 169 -17.56 -12.79 -14.82
CA LEU A 169 -18.73 -12.19 -15.47
C LEU A 169 -18.59 -10.67 -15.55
N LEU A 170 -18.97 -10.10 -16.69
CA LEU A 170 -19.08 -8.67 -16.91
C LEU A 170 -20.56 -8.28 -17.01
N CYS A 171 -21.03 -7.46 -16.09
CA CYS A 171 -22.44 -7.06 -15.97
C CYS A 171 -22.55 -5.55 -16.18
N THR A 172 -23.27 -5.12 -17.22
CA THR A 172 -23.60 -3.70 -17.38
C THR A 172 -24.75 -3.34 -16.43
N ILE A 173 -24.57 -2.27 -15.65
CA ILE A 173 -25.55 -1.84 -14.67
C ILE A 173 -26.76 -1.20 -15.37
N ASP A 174 -27.95 -1.65 -15.00
CA ASP A 174 -29.22 -1.00 -15.35
C ASP A 174 -30.06 -0.85 -14.08
N VAL A 175 -30.24 0.40 -13.65
CA VAL A 175 -30.96 0.79 -12.43
C VAL A 175 -32.47 0.47 -12.46
N ALA A 176 -33.01 0.09 -13.63
CA ALA A 176 -34.37 -0.43 -13.73
C ALA A 176 -34.51 -1.89 -13.30
N ASN A 177 -33.39 -2.61 -13.12
CA ASN A 177 -33.38 -3.96 -12.56
C ASN A 177 -33.27 -3.93 -11.04
N ASP A 178 -33.83 -4.96 -10.40
CA ASP A 178 -33.59 -5.19 -8.97
C ASP A 178 -32.13 -5.60 -8.75
N PRO A 179 -31.32 -4.82 -7.99
CA PRO A 179 -29.90 -5.09 -7.79
C PRO A 179 -29.64 -6.45 -7.15
N ILE A 180 -30.48 -6.86 -6.21
CA ILE A 180 -30.28 -8.10 -5.46
C ILE A 180 -30.58 -9.31 -6.35
N ALA A 181 -31.64 -9.25 -7.15
CA ALA A 181 -31.94 -10.31 -8.11
C ALA A 181 -30.83 -10.48 -9.16
N VAL A 182 -30.24 -9.37 -9.64
CA VAL A 182 -29.09 -9.42 -10.56
C VAL A 182 -27.89 -10.06 -9.87
N TYR A 183 -27.52 -9.60 -8.68
CA TYR A 183 -26.37 -10.12 -7.95
C TYR A 183 -26.51 -11.60 -7.57
N ASP A 184 -27.64 -12.00 -6.99
CA ASP A 184 -27.89 -13.39 -6.61
C ASP A 184 -27.87 -14.30 -7.87
N ALA A 185 -28.46 -13.87 -8.99
CA ALA A 185 -28.42 -14.64 -10.25
C ALA A 185 -27.00 -14.81 -10.82
N LEU A 186 -26.15 -13.78 -10.70
CA LEU A 186 -24.75 -13.87 -11.15
C LEU A 186 -23.91 -14.76 -10.22
N THR A 187 -24.11 -14.66 -8.91
CA THR A 187 -23.34 -15.43 -7.92
C THR A 187 -23.72 -16.91 -7.88
N ASP A 188 -24.98 -17.27 -8.17
CA ASP A 188 -25.43 -18.66 -8.31
C ASP A 188 -24.70 -19.44 -9.43
N LEU A 189 -24.06 -18.71 -10.36
CA LEU A 189 -23.24 -19.28 -11.42
C LEU A 189 -21.81 -19.63 -10.97
N ASP A 190 -21.47 -19.38 -9.70
CA ASP A 190 -20.13 -19.59 -9.13
C ASP A 190 -18.98 -18.98 -9.98
N PRO A 191 -19.08 -17.68 -10.35
CA PRO A 191 -18.02 -17.03 -11.12
C PRO A 191 -16.78 -16.77 -10.25
N PRO A 192 -15.55 -16.82 -10.80
CA PRO A 192 -14.34 -16.46 -10.03
C PRO A 192 -14.27 -14.98 -9.66
N ARG A 193 -14.98 -14.14 -10.42
CA ARG A 193 -15.05 -12.69 -10.25
C ARG A 193 -16.28 -12.14 -10.96
N ILE A 194 -16.84 -11.05 -10.42
CA ILE A 194 -17.86 -10.24 -11.09
C ILE A 194 -17.33 -8.82 -11.27
N ASP A 195 -17.64 -8.23 -12.43
CA ASP A 195 -17.33 -6.85 -12.75
C ASP A 195 -18.62 -6.10 -13.12
N PHE A 196 -19.01 -5.13 -12.30
CA PHE A 196 -20.15 -4.27 -12.56
C PHE A 196 -19.69 -3.00 -13.27
N LEU A 197 -20.21 -2.80 -14.49
CA LEU A 197 -19.79 -1.74 -15.39
C LEU A 197 -20.88 -0.67 -15.47
N LEU A 198 -20.53 0.58 -15.15
CA LEU A 198 -21.40 1.72 -15.44
C LEU A 198 -21.63 1.82 -16.95
N PRO A 199 -22.86 2.03 -17.43
CA PRO A 199 -23.10 2.23 -18.85
C PRO A 199 -22.33 3.46 -19.32
N HIS A 200 -21.78 3.42 -20.54
CA HIS A 200 -21.13 4.61 -21.07
C HIS A 200 -22.16 5.71 -21.28
N ALA A 201 -21.85 6.90 -20.75
CA ALA A 201 -22.70 8.08 -20.87
C ALA A 201 -21.80 9.32 -20.91
N THR A 202 -22.34 10.45 -21.34
CA THR A 202 -21.65 11.74 -21.39
C THR A 202 -22.60 12.83 -20.89
N TRP A 203 -22.14 14.07 -20.73
CA TRP A 203 -23.04 15.17 -20.40
C TRP A 203 -23.99 15.54 -21.55
N ASP A 204 -23.60 15.25 -22.79
CA ASP A 204 -24.47 15.44 -23.96
C ASP A 204 -25.53 14.32 -24.08
N ALA A 205 -25.21 13.11 -23.61
CA ALA A 205 -26.09 11.95 -23.55
C ALA A 205 -26.04 11.34 -22.13
N PRO A 206 -26.74 11.94 -21.15
CA PRO A 206 -26.64 11.53 -19.75
C PRO A 206 -27.26 10.14 -19.50
N PRO A 207 -26.82 9.44 -18.45
CA PRO A 207 -27.31 8.11 -18.14
C PRO A 207 -28.80 8.14 -17.76
N ALA A 208 -29.50 7.05 -18.04
CA ALA A 208 -30.90 6.91 -17.67
C ALA A 208 -31.05 6.91 -16.14
N ARG A 209 -31.97 7.74 -15.63
CA ARG A 209 -32.34 7.84 -14.20
C ARG A 209 -33.86 7.86 -14.08
N PRO A 210 -34.53 6.69 -14.07
CA PRO A 210 -36.00 6.61 -14.13
C PRO A 210 -36.72 7.34 -13.00
N ASP A 211 -36.11 7.41 -11.81
CA ASP A 211 -36.62 8.09 -10.61
C ASP A 211 -36.09 9.53 -10.45
N GLY A 212 -35.20 9.97 -11.34
CA GLY A 212 -34.52 11.26 -11.26
C GLY A 212 -33.48 11.36 -10.14
N SER A 213 -33.15 10.27 -9.43
CA SER A 213 -32.19 10.31 -8.33
C SER A 213 -30.77 10.60 -8.87
N PRO A 214 -30.06 11.61 -8.32
CA PRO A 214 -28.68 11.90 -8.69
C PRO A 214 -27.71 10.78 -8.28
N THR A 215 -28.14 9.87 -7.40
CA THR A 215 -27.34 8.76 -6.84
C THR A 215 -27.91 7.38 -7.21
N ALA A 216 -28.83 7.29 -8.17
CA ALA A 216 -29.51 6.04 -8.54
C ALA A 216 -28.56 4.85 -8.78
N TYR A 217 -27.40 5.08 -9.41
CA TYR A 217 -26.42 4.02 -9.66
C TYR A 217 -25.66 3.67 -8.38
N ALA A 218 -25.31 4.65 -7.55
CA ALA A 218 -24.70 4.38 -6.25
C ALA A 218 -25.62 3.59 -5.33
N ASP A 219 -26.89 3.97 -5.23
CA ASP A 219 -27.89 3.29 -4.40
C ASP A 219 -28.06 1.83 -4.84
N TRP A 220 -28.09 1.60 -6.16
CA TRP A 220 -28.16 0.26 -6.75
C TRP A 220 -26.92 -0.58 -6.41
N ILE A 221 -25.73 -0.02 -6.57
CA ILE A 221 -24.46 -0.71 -6.31
C ILE A 221 -24.25 -0.96 -4.80
N LEU A 222 -24.62 0.00 -3.94
CA LEU A 222 -24.50 -0.12 -2.49
C LEU A 222 -25.43 -1.20 -1.92
N ALA A 223 -26.61 -1.39 -2.50
CA ALA A 223 -27.48 -2.51 -2.16
C ALA A 223 -26.79 -3.87 -2.44
N ILE A 224 -26.05 -3.98 -3.55
CA ILE A 224 -25.23 -5.15 -3.85
C ILE A 224 -24.06 -5.27 -2.87
N PHE A 225 -23.40 -4.16 -2.52
CA PHE A 225 -22.30 -4.16 -1.55
C PHE A 225 -22.76 -4.73 -0.20
N ASP A 226 -23.90 -4.25 0.31
CA ASP A 226 -24.48 -4.73 1.58
C ASP A 226 -24.78 -6.23 1.53
N ARG A 227 -25.34 -6.70 0.41
CA ARG A 227 -25.65 -8.12 0.19
C ARG A 227 -24.38 -8.98 0.10
N TRP A 228 -23.37 -8.51 -0.62
CA TRP A 228 -22.07 -9.16 -0.79
C TRP A 228 -21.33 -9.29 0.53
N ASP A 229 -21.31 -8.23 1.34
CA ASP A 229 -20.68 -8.22 2.66
C ASP A 229 -21.39 -9.16 3.64
N GLN A 230 -22.74 -9.10 3.70
CA GLN A 230 -23.56 -10.00 4.53
C GLN A 230 -23.37 -11.49 4.21
N GLN A 231 -23.03 -11.82 2.96
CA GLN A 231 -22.73 -13.20 2.56
C GLN A 231 -21.29 -13.64 2.84
N GLY A 232 -20.46 -12.77 3.42
CA GLY A 232 -19.05 -13.03 3.69
C GLY A 232 -18.15 -12.85 2.46
N ARG A 233 -18.53 -11.98 1.52
CA ARG A 233 -17.72 -11.59 0.36
C ARG A 233 -17.31 -12.77 -0.54
N LYS A 234 -18.20 -13.75 -0.74
CA LYS A 234 -17.92 -15.04 -1.39
C LYS A 234 -17.27 -14.96 -2.77
N VAL A 235 -17.68 -13.96 -3.56
CA VAL A 235 -17.19 -13.75 -4.93
C VAL A 235 -16.50 -12.39 -4.99
N PRO A 236 -15.24 -12.30 -5.43
CA PRO A 236 -14.57 -11.04 -5.70
C PRO A 236 -15.37 -10.13 -6.66
N VAL A 237 -15.59 -8.88 -6.25
CA VAL A 237 -16.22 -7.85 -7.09
C VAL A 237 -15.20 -6.75 -7.36
N ARG A 238 -14.76 -6.62 -8.62
CA ARG A 238 -13.63 -5.74 -8.98
C ARG A 238 -13.86 -4.27 -8.58
N LEU A 239 -15.09 -3.78 -8.75
CA LEU A 239 -15.45 -2.41 -8.36
C LEU A 239 -15.26 -2.18 -6.86
N PHE A 240 -15.69 -3.12 -6.02
CA PHE A 240 -15.55 -3.02 -4.56
C PHE A 240 -14.11 -3.14 -4.12
N GLU A 241 -13.35 -4.08 -4.68
CA GLU A 241 -11.91 -4.21 -4.39
C GLU A 241 -11.14 -2.93 -4.75
N SER A 242 -11.45 -2.28 -5.87
CA SER A 242 -10.85 -1.00 -6.24
C SER A 242 -11.14 0.09 -5.21
N VAL A 243 -12.39 0.23 -4.76
CA VAL A 243 -12.76 1.25 -3.76
C VAL A 243 -12.15 0.95 -2.40
N LEU A 244 -12.17 -0.30 -1.95
CA LEU A 244 -11.55 -0.70 -0.67
C LEU A 244 -10.03 -0.49 -0.69
N SER A 245 -9.38 -0.84 -1.80
CA SER A 245 -7.94 -0.62 -2.01
C SER A 245 -7.59 0.87 -1.95
N THR A 246 -8.31 1.73 -2.68
CA THR A 246 -8.01 3.17 -2.69
C THR A 246 -8.28 3.86 -1.36
N LEU A 247 -9.33 3.45 -0.62
CA LEU A 247 -9.61 3.93 0.74
C LEU A 247 -8.52 3.52 1.74
N GLY A 248 -7.93 2.33 1.55
CA GLY A 248 -6.79 1.85 2.33
C GLY A 248 -5.43 2.41 1.89
N GLY A 249 -5.37 3.34 0.95
CA GLY A 249 -4.12 3.91 0.45
C GLY A 249 -3.47 3.15 -0.72
N GLY A 250 -4.03 2.00 -1.11
CA GLY A 250 -3.63 1.23 -2.29
C GLY A 250 -4.05 1.86 -3.63
N PRO A 251 -3.68 1.24 -4.77
CA PRO A 251 -4.08 1.67 -6.11
C PRO A 251 -5.51 1.24 -6.46
N SER A 252 -6.10 1.88 -7.47
CA SER A 252 -7.31 1.36 -8.13
C SER A 252 -6.97 0.13 -8.98
N LEU A 253 -7.91 -0.83 -9.07
CA LEU A 253 -7.78 -2.05 -9.89
C LEU A 253 -8.59 -1.96 -11.20
N THR A 254 -9.01 -0.75 -11.58
CA THR A 254 -9.75 -0.45 -12.80
C THR A 254 -9.39 0.93 -13.34
N GLU A 255 -9.41 1.11 -14.66
CA GLU A 255 -9.26 2.44 -15.28
C GLU A 255 -10.46 3.37 -15.05
N SER A 256 -11.61 2.82 -14.65
CA SER A 256 -12.82 3.60 -14.42
C SER A 256 -12.79 4.41 -13.12
N LEU A 257 -11.85 4.10 -12.23
CA LEU A 257 -11.66 4.70 -10.91
C LEU A 257 -10.18 4.99 -10.66
N GLY A 258 -9.91 5.92 -9.76
CA GLY A 258 -8.56 6.27 -9.36
C GLY A 258 -7.79 7.16 -10.34
N LEU A 259 -6.65 7.66 -9.89
CA LEU A 259 -5.80 8.62 -10.62
C LEU A 259 -4.63 7.95 -11.36
N ALA A 260 -4.59 6.61 -11.37
CA ALA A 260 -3.55 5.88 -12.06
C ALA A 260 -3.58 6.22 -13.57
N PRO A 261 -2.42 6.44 -14.20
CA PRO A 261 -2.37 6.77 -15.61
C PRO A 261 -2.87 5.61 -16.47
N THR A 262 -3.63 5.90 -17.52
CA THR A 262 -4.01 4.84 -18.49
C THR A 262 -2.80 4.37 -19.29
N ASP A 263 -2.62 3.06 -19.36
CA ASP A 263 -1.57 2.34 -20.09
C ASP A 263 -2.16 1.37 -21.14
N LEU A 264 -3.31 1.76 -21.71
CA LEU A 264 -4.08 0.99 -22.69
C LEU A 264 -4.05 1.61 -24.10
N VAL A 265 -3.90 0.77 -25.11
CA VAL A 265 -4.08 1.09 -26.54
C VAL A 265 -5.04 0.11 -27.22
N VAL A 266 -5.88 0.60 -28.13
CA VAL A 266 -6.78 -0.24 -28.93
C VAL A 266 -6.15 -0.47 -30.29
N VAL A 267 -6.17 -1.72 -30.76
CA VAL A 267 -5.81 -2.09 -32.13
C VAL A 267 -7.06 -2.54 -32.85
N GLU A 268 -7.49 -1.78 -33.85
CA GLU A 268 -8.67 -2.09 -34.66
C GLU A 268 -8.40 -3.21 -35.68
N THR A 269 -9.47 -3.79 -36.25
CA THR A 269 -9.36 -4.91 -37.21
C THR A 269 -8.53 -4.63 -38.46
N ASP A 270 -8.32 -3.36 -38.82
CA ASP A 270 -7.47 -2.95 -39.95
C ASP A 270 -6.06 -2.53 -39.54
N GLY A 271 -5.68 -2.70 -38.26
CA GLY A 271 -4.38 -2.30 -37.75
C GLY A 271 -4.30 -0.83 -37.31
N THR A 272 -5.39 -0.07 -37.39
CA THR A 272 -5.44 1.30 -36.83
C THR A 272 -5.21 1.25 -35.32
N LEU A 273 -4.41 2.18 -34.82
CA LEU A 273 -4.16 2.37 -33.40
C LEU A 273 -5.08 3.48 -32.89
N GLU A 274 -5.88 3.15 -31.88
CA GLU A 274 -6.82 4.07 -31.26
C GLU A 274 -6.51 4.23 -29.77
N GLN A 275 -7.04 5.32 -29.20
CA GLN A 275 -7.16 5.48 -27.76
C GLN A 275 -8.14 4.44 -27.19
N VAL A 276 -8.50 4.55 -25.91
CA VAL A 276 -9.54 3.69 -25.31
C VAL A 276 -10.84 3.79 -26.10
N ASP A 277 -11.49 2.65 -26.33
CA ASP A 277 -12.66 2.55 -27.18
C ASP A 277 -13.91 3.18 -26.56
N SER A 278 -13.97 3.34 -25.24
CA SER A 278 -15.03 4.05 -24.54
C SER A 278 -15.23 5.47 -25.10
N LEU A 279 -14.16 6.12 -25.60
CA LEU A 279 -14.22 7.45 -26.23
C LEU A 279 -15.19 7.52 -27.42
N LYS A 280 -15.49 6.39 -28.07
CA LYS A 280 -16.52 6.29 -29.13
C LYS A 280 -17.92 6.74 -28.68
N SER A 281 -18.14 6.84 -27.37
CA SER A 281 -19.37 7.41 -26.80
C SER A 281 -19.44 8.94 -26.85
N ALA A 282 -18.30 9.62 -26.99
CA ALA A 282 -18.21 11.08 -26.92
C ALA A 282 -18.68 11.75 -28.21
N TYR A 283 -18.01 11.45 -29.32
CA TYR A 283 -18.31 11.99 -30.65
C TYR A 283 -17.66 11.14 -31.74
N GLU A 284 -18.03 11.34 -33.01
CA GLU A 284 -17.45 10.64 -34.16
C GLU A 284 -15.93 10.88 -34.25
N GLY A 285 -15.15 9.79 -34.26
CA GLY A 285 -13.69 9.84 -34.37
C GLY A 285 -12.97 10.16 -33.06
N ALA A 286 -13.66 10.21 -31.92
CA ALA A 286 -13.07 10.58 -30.63
C ALA A 286 -11.89 9.70 -30.19
N ALA A 287 -11.89 8.43 -30.58
CA ALA A 287 -10.81 7.49 -30.25
C ALA A 287 -9.62 7.55 -31.24
N ALA A 288 -9.75 8.26 -32.36
CA ALA A 288 -8.74 8.24 -33.42
C ALA A 288 -7.41 8.86 -32.95
N THR A 289 -6.30 8.24 -33.34
CA THR A 289 -4.94 8.79 -33.13
C THR A 289 -4.25 9.18 -34.46
N GLY A 290 -4.72 8.62 -35.58
CA GLY A 290 -4.09 8.76 -36.88
C GLY A 290 -2.93 7.79 -37.13
N PHE A 291 -2.66 6.87 -36.20
CA PHE A 291 -1.57 5.89 -36.29
C PHE A 291 -2.05 4.49 -36.67
N ASP A 292 -1.13 3.65 -37.13
CA ASP A 292 -1.34 2.23 -37.45
C ASP A 292 -0.11 1.40 -37.10
N VAL A 293 -0.31 0.09 -36.89
CA VAL A 293 0.76 -0.87 -36.54
C VAL A 293 1.80 -1.07 -37.64
N PHE A 294 1.46 -0.76 -38.89
CA PHE A 294 2.32 -1.02 -40.05
C PHE A 294 3.48 -0.04 -40.08
N THR A 295 3.20 1.23 -39.75
CA THR A 295 4.15 2.32 -39.92
C THR A 295 4.60 2.96 -38.61
N HIS A 296 3.86 2.78 -37.50
CA HIS A 296 4.15 3.45 -36.24
C HIS A 296 4.43 2.47 -35.09
N PRO A 297 5.43 2.74 -34.24
CA PRO A 297 5.62 2.02 -32.98
C PRO A 297 4.61 2.49 -31.93
N PHE A 298 4.37 1.65 -30.92
CA PHE A 298 3.47 2.00 -29.81
C PHE A 298 3.94 3.20 -28.99
N ASP A 299 5.24 3.46 -28.92
CA ASP A 299 5.80 4.64 -28.24
C ASP A 299 5.34 5.97 -28.85
N GLU A 300 5.16 6.03 -30.17
CA GLU A 300 4.63 7.22 -30.83
C GLU A 300 3.17 7.45 -30.44
N VAL A 301 2.39 6.38 -30.32
CA VAL A 301 1.00 6.44 -29.86
C VAL A 301 0.92 6.82 -28.38
N ALA A 302 1.81 6.32 -27.54
CA ALA A 302 1.90 6.69 -26.12
C ALA A 302 2.23 8.19 -25.95
N ALA A 303 2.91 8.80 -26.92
CA ALA A 303 3.18 10.24 -26.94
C ALA A 303 2.01 11.09 -27.45
N HIS A 304 0.96 10.49 -28.03
CA HIS A 304 -0.20 11.21 -28.58
C HIS A 304 -0.86 12.10 -27.52
N PRO A 305 -1.21 13.37 -27.83
CA PRO A 305 -1.80 14.28 -26.85
C PRO A 305 -3.07 13.74 -26.16
N GLY A 306 -3.96 13.07 -26.89
CA GLY A 306 -5.17 12.46 -26.33
C GLY A 306 -4.89 11.28 -25.39
N VAL A 307 -3.83 10.50 -25.65
CA VAL A 307 -3.39 9.44 -24.72
C VAL A 307 -2.78 10.07 -23.47
N ARG A 308 -1.88 11.03 -23.65
CA ARG A 308 -1.22 11.73 -22.54
C ARG A 308 -2.18 12.49 -21.65
N ALA A 309 -3.29 13.00 -22.17
CA ALA A 309 -4.33 13.67 -21.38
C ALA A 309 -4.87 12.77 -20.25
N ARG A 310 -4.92 11.45 -20.48
CA ARG A 310 -5.38 10.44 -19.51
C ARG A 310 -4.27 9.89 -18.61
N GLN A 311 -3.04 10.41 -18.75
CA GLN A 311 -1.88 10.04 -17.93
C GLN A 311 -1.46 11.16 -16.97
N GLN A 312 -2.26 12.23 -16.87
CA GLN A 312 -1.94 13.43 -16.08
C GLN A 312 -2.33 13.32 -14.60
N GLY A 313 -2.99 12.23 -14.19
CA GLY A 313 -3.50 12.06 -12.83
C GLY A 313 -4.38 13.24 -12.41
N LEU A 314 -4.14 13.80 -11.22
CA LEU A 314 -4.95 14.91 -10.68
C LEU A 314 -4.86 16.19 -11.52
N ALA A 315 -3.75 16.44 -12.22
CA ALA A 315 -3.63 17.63 -13.07
C ALA A 315 -4.57 17.58 -14.29
N GLY A 316 -5.02 16.37 -14.69
CA GLY A 316 -5.89 16.13 -15.83
C GLY A 316 -7.38 16.11 -15.51
N VAL A 317 -7.79 16.36 -14.26
CA VAL A 317 -9.21 16.46 -13.87
C VAL A 317 -9.63 17.92 -13.68
N SER A 318 -10.94 18.16 -13.67
CA SER A 318 -11.51 19.51 -13.53
C SER A 318 -11.17 20.13 -12.17
N GLU A 319 -11.27 21.47 -12.06
CA GLU A 319 -11.00 22.19 -10.81
C GLU A 319 -11.83 21.67 -9.63
N THR A 320 -13.10 21.33 -9.88
CA THR A 320 -13.97 20.72 -8.87
C THR A 320 -13.41 19.40 -8.37
N CYS A 321 -12.92 18.53 -9.27
CA CYS A 321 -12.31 17.26 -8.88
C CYS A 321 -10.99 17.47 -8.12
N ARG A 322 -10.17 18.46 -8.50
CA ARG A 322 -8.89 18.75 -7.82
C ARG A 322 -9.04 19.11 -6.35
N GLN A 323 -10.20 19.65 -5.97
CA GLN A 323 -10.53 20.03 -4.60
C GLN A 323 -11.40 19.00 -3.87
N CYS A 324 -11.74 17.88 -4.52
CA CYS A 324 -12.69 16.91 -4.00
C CYS A 324 -11.97 15.85 -3.14
N PRO A 325 -12.36 15.64 -1.86
CA PRO A 325 -11.69 14.67 -0.98
C PRO A 325 -11.71 13.22 -1.48
N VAL A 326 -12.71 12.83 -2.28
CA VAL A 326 -12.83 11.45 -2.80
C VAL A 326 -12.13 11.26 -4.16
N VAL A 327 -11.51 12.30 -4.73
CA VAL A 327 -10.96 12.26 -6.10
C VAL A 327 -9.88 11.21 -6.29
N ARG A 328 -9.13 10.90 -5.22
CA ARG A 328 -8.13 9.84 -5.25
C ARG A 328 -8.76 8.48 -5.56
N SER A 329 -9.94 8.22 -5.01
CA SER A 329 -10.67 6.98 -5.22
C SER A 329 -11.47 7.00 -6.52
N CYS A 330 -12.15 8.11 -6.84
CA CYS A 330 -12.98 8.17 -8.06
C CYS A 330 -12.19 8.49 -9.34
N GLY A 331 -11.05 9.17 -9.26
CA GLY A 331 -10.27 9.62 -10.42
C GLY A 331 -10.92 10.72 -11.27
N GLY A 332 -12.01 11.31 -10.80
CA GLY A 332 -12.93 12.09 -11.64
C GLY A 332 -13.84 11.24 -12.52
N GLY A 333 -13.87 9.92 -12.31
CA GLY A 333 -14.57 8.92 -13.12
C GLY A 333 -13.85 8.61 -14.44
N LEU A 334 -14.38 7.64 -15.20
CA LEU A 334 -13.84 7.29 -16.51
C LEU A 334 -13.79 8.53 -17.42
N TYR A 335 -12.66 8.76 -18.09
CA TYR A 335 -12.41 9.98 -18.86
C TYR A 335 -13.53 10.32 -19.85
N THR A 336 -14.06 9.31 -20.57
CA THR A 336 -15.19 9.47 -21.50
C THR A 336 -16.43 10.09 -20.82
N HIS A 337 -16.71 9.74 -19.57
CA HIS A 337 -17.90 10.19 -18.85
C HIS A 337 -17.89 11.68 -18.50
N ARG A 338 -16.76 12.36 -18.74
CA ARG A 338 -16.59 13.80 -18.54
C ARG A 338 -16.91 14.63 -19.79
N TYR A 339 -17.15 13.99 -20.94
CA TYR A 339 -17.34 14.70 -22.19
C TYR A 339 -18.62 15.55 -22.21
N SER A 340 -18.52 16.79 -22.69
CA SER A 340 -19.62 17.60 -23.20
C SER A 340 -19.18 18.38 -24.43
N SER A 341 -20.09 18.68 -25.34
CA SER A 341 -19.85 19.59 -26.48
C SER A 341 -19.47 21.02 -26.06
N ARG A 342 -19.75 21.42 -24.81
CA ARG A 342 -19.48 22.76 -24.29
C ARG A 342 -18.06 22.96 -23.78
N ASN A 343 -17.53 21.97 -23.06
CA ASN A 343 -16.26 22.07 -22.32
C ASN A 343 -15.32 20.88 -22.59
N ASP A 344 -15.56 20.12 -23.67
CA ASP A 344 -14.87 18.88 -23.98
C ASP A 344 -14.81 17.95 -22.75
N PHE A 345 -13.64 17.49 -22.35
CA PHE A 345 -13.45 16.60 -21.20
C PHE A 345 -13.21 17.35 -19.89
N ASP A 346 -13.18 18.69 -19.85
CA ASP A 346 -12.96 19.47 -18.63
C ASP A 346 -14.25 19.66 -17.81
N ASN A 347 -14.90 18.53 -17.49
CA ASN A 347 -16.06 18.47 -16.60
C ASN A 347 -15.80 17.40 -15.53
N THR A 348 -16.59 17.42 -14.47
CA THR A 348 -16.74 16.23 -13.60
C THR A 348 -17.37 15.09 -14.40
N SER A 349 -17.26 13.85 -13.94
CA SER A 349 -17.99 12.73 -14.57
C SER A 349 -19.51 12.97 -14.51
N VAL A 350 -20.25 12.52 -15.52
CA VAL A 350 -21.73 12.47 -15.49
C VAL A 350 -22.28 11.57 -14.37
N TYR A 351 -21.42 10.75 -13.76
CA TYR A 351 -21.69 9.96 -12.56
C TYR A 351 -21.07 10.55 -11.28
N CYS A 352 -20.69 11.84 -11.26
CA CYS A 352 -19.96 12.43 -10.13
C CYS A 352 -20.67 12.21 -8.78
N ALA A 353 -21.99 12.46 -8.71
CA ALA A 353 -22.77 12.27 -7.49
C ALA A 353 -22.84 10.78 -7.09
N ASP A 354 -23.00 9.87 -8.06
CA ASP A 354 -22.99 8.43 -7.78
C ASP A 354 -21.62 7.95 -7.26
N LEU A 355 -20.53 8.37 -7.90
CA LEU A 355 -19.19 7.96 -7.52
C LEU A 355 -18.86 8.44 -6.10
N GLU A 356 -19.19 9.69 -5.76
CA GLU A 356 -19.01 10.20 -4.40
C GLU A 356 -19.85 9.42 -3.39
N ALA A 357 -21.15 9.22 -3.66
CA ALA A 357 -22.05 8.48 -2.77
C ALA A 357 -21.61 7.02 -2.59
N LEU A 358 -21.15 6.36 -3.65
CA LEU A 358 -20.64 4.98 -3.59
C LEU A 358 -19.39 4.89 -2.71
N ILE A 359 -18.41 5.77 -2.92
CA ILE A 359 -17.13 5.72 -2.19
C ILE A 359 -17.37 6.01 -0.71
N ARG A 360 -18.10 7.07 -0.37
CA ARG A 360 -18.46 7.41 1.01
C ARG A 360 -19.33 6.33 1.65
N GLY A 361 -20.28 5.78 0.90
CA GLY A 361 -21.14 4.71 1.39
C GLY A 361 -20.36 3.45 1.74
N ILE A 362 -19.34 3.07 0.95
CA ILE A 362 -18.45 1.95 1.26
C ILE A 362 -17.54 2.30 2.44
N GLU A 363 -16.97 3.51 2.47
CA GLU A 363 -16.16 4.00 3.59
C GLU A 363 -16.92 3.91 4.92
N GLU A 364 -18.15 4.44 5.01
CA GLU A 364 -18.98 4.38 6.22
C GLU A 364 -19.22 2.95 6.70
N ARG A 365 -19.44 2.01 5.78
CA ARG A 365 -19.68 0.58 6.08
C ARG A 365 -18.42 -0.14 6.53
N THR A 366 -17.25 0.36 6.17
CA THR A 366 -15.98 -0.34 6.37
C THR A 366 -15.00 0.37 7.30
N ALA A 367 -15.29 1.62 7.69
CA ALA A 367 -14.40 2.46 8.50
C ALA A 367 -13.88 1.76 9.76
N ALA A 368 -14.74 1.02 10.46
CA ALA A 368 -14.32 0.29 11.67
C ALA A 368 -13.31 -0.85 11.38
N ALA A 369 -13.32 -1.40 10.16
CA ALA A 369 -12.42 -2.46 9.73
C ALA A 369 -11.20 -1.94 8.95
N THR A 370 -11.25 -0.73 8.39
CA THR A 370 -10.15 -0.13 7.61
C THR A 370 -9.27 0.83 8.41
N VAL A 371 -9.76 1.34 9.54
CA VAL A 371 -8.94 2.15 10.48
C VAL A 371 -8.05 1.22 11.29
N SER A 372 -6.73 1.45 11.25
CA SER A 372 -5.80 0.76 12.15
C SER A 372 -6.13 1.14 13.60
N PRO A 373 -6.36 0.17 14.51
CA PRO A 373 -6.63 0.47 15.91
C PRO A 373 -5.45 1.19 16.59
N ALA A 374 -4.23 1.01 16.11
CA ALA A 374 -3.03 1.70 16.59
C ALA A 374 -3.15 3.24 16.53
N VAL A 375 -3.97 3.78 15.62
CA VAL A 375 -4.24 5.22 15.53
C VAL A 375 -4.90 5.77 16.79
N THR A 376 -5.73 4.95 17.46
CA THR A 376 -6.53 5.36 18.61
C THR A 376 -6.12 4.73 19.94
N ASP A 377 -5.30 3.67 19.91
CA ASP A 377 -4.88 2.93 21.10
C ASP A 377 -3.34 2.82 21.15
N PRO A 378 -2.66 3.52 22.07
CA PRO A 378 -1.20 3.46 22.23
C PRO A 378 -0.68 2.06 22.59
N GLY A 379 -1.48 1.26 23.30
CA GLY A 379 -1.12 -0.12 23.65
C GLY A 379 -1.10 -1.02 22.42
N VAL A 380 -2.06 -0.84 21.51
CA VAL A 380 -2.08 -1.54 20.22
C VAL A 380 -0.90 -1.09 19.34
N LEU A 381 -0.62 0.22 19.26
CA LEU A 381 0.55 0.73 18.53
C LEU A 381 1.86 0.08 19.00
N MET A 382 2.04 -0.02 20.33
CA MET A 382 3.22 -0.67 20.90
C MET A 382 3.31 -2.16 20.50
N ALA A 383 2.19 -2.89 20.57
CA ALA A 383 2.13 -4.30 20.21
C ALA A 383 2.40 -4.52 18.70
N GLU A 384 1.75 -3.76 17.82
CA GLU A 384 1.96 -3.86 16.37
C GLU A 384 3.41 -3.50 15.99
N HIS A 385 4.02 -2.49 16.62
CA HIS A 385 5.43 -2.16 16.37
C HIS A 385 6.40 -3.24 16.87
N GLN A 386 6.05 -3.97 17.94
CA GLN A 386 6.81 -5.15 18.37
C GLN A 386 6.70 -6.27 17.34
N ASP A 387 5.52 -6.49 16.76
CA ASP A 387 5.31 -7.47 15.69
C ASP A 387 6.07 -7.09 14.41
N VAL A 388 6.14 -5.81 14.04
CA VAL A 388 7.03 -5.33 12.96
C VAL A 388 8.48 -5.69 13.25
N THR A 389 8.94 -5.52 14.50
CA THR A 389 10.31 -5.87 14.89
C THR A 389 10.57 -7.38 14.74
N ARG A 390 9.60 -8.23 15.08
CA ARG A 390 9.71 -9.69 14.86
C ARG A 390 9.72 -10.06 13.38
N ASN A 391 8.87 -9.44 12.57
CA ASN A 391 8.83 -9.66 11.13
C ASN A 391 10.15 -9.25 10.47
N LEU A 392 10.75 -8.13 10.90
CA LEU A 392 12.08 -7.73 10.43
C LEU A 392 13.16 -8.76 10.76
N LEU A 393 13.10 -9.39 11.95
CA LEU A 393 14.03 -10.46 12.31
C LEU A 393 13.85 -11.72 11.43
N ALA A 394 12.60 -12.08 11.11
CA ALA A 394 12.31 -13.16 10.18
C ALA A 394 12.78 -12.84 8.75
N ASP A 395 12.57 -11.61 8.27
CA ASP A 395 13.05 -11.15 6.98
C ASP A 395 14.59 -11.19 6.90
N VAL A 396 15.29 -10.77 7.96
CA VAL A 396 16.75 -10.89 8.05
C VAL A 396 17.18 -12.35 7.94
N HIS A 397 16.48 -13.28 8.60
CA HIS A 397 16.76 -14.72 8.48
C HIS A 397 16.60 -15.23 7.04
N LEU A 398 15.50 -14.85 6.37
CA LEU A 398 15.22 -15.26 4.99
C LEU A 398 16.24 -14.66 4.01
N GLU A 399 16.53 -13.37 4.12
CA GLU A 399 17.46 -12.66 3.25
C GLU A 399 18.92 -13.11 3.46
N LEU A 400 19.29 -13.55 4.66
CA LEU A 400 20.61 -14.13 4.88
C LEU A 400 20.86 -15.33 3.98
N ASP A 401 19.85 -16.16 3.72
CA ASP A 401 19.92 -17.32 2.82
C ASP A 401 21.18 -18.18 3.07
N GLY A 402 21.41 -18.54 4.34
CA GLY A 402 22.56 -19.33 4.79
C GLY A 402 23.91 -18.59 4.88
N ARG A 403 24.00 -17.32 4.44
CA ARG A 403 25.24 -16.51 4.53
C ARG A 403 25.69 -16.21 5.97
N GLY A 404 24.82 -16.41 6.96
CA GLY A 404 25.13 -16.26 8.39
C GLY A 404 25.99 -17.40 8.96
N GLY A 405 25.99 -18.57 8.32
CA GLY A 405 26.73 -19.75 8.78
C GLY A 405 26.27 -20.32 10.14
N GLU A 406 27.08 -21.23 10.69
CA GLU A 406 26.78 -21.97 11.93
C GLU A 406 26.44 -21.06 13.11
N ALA A 407 27.13 -19.93 13.26
CA ALA A 407 26.89 -18.99 14.36
C ALA A 407 25.50 -18.33 14.30
N TRP A 408 24.96 -18.10 13.10
CA TRP A 408 23.58 -17.61 12.94
C TRP A 408 22.58 -18.73 13.19
N ASP A 409 22.83 -19.93 12.66
CA ASP A 409 21.93 -21.07 12.81
C ASP A 409 21.77 -21.45 14.30
N GLU A 410 22.88 -21.53 15.05
CA GLU A 410 22.84 -21.76 16.51
C GLU A 410 22.08 -20.67 17.26
N ALA A 411 22.27 -19.40 16.88
CA ALA A 411 21.56 -18.29 17.50
C ALA A 411 20.06 -18.31 17.17
N TRP A 412 19.71 -18.66 15.94
CA TRP A 412 18.32 -18.77 15.50
C TRP A 412 17.59 -19.90 16.24
N GLU A 413 18.20 -21.08 16.32
CA GLU A 413 17.66 -22.21 17.09
C GLU A 413 17.48 -21.86 18.56
N LEU A 414 18.46 -21.16 19.16
CA LEU A 414 18.34 -20.69 20.53
C LEU A 414 17.22 -19.66 20.69
N ALA A 415 17.04 -18.73 19.74
CA ALA A 415 15.95 -17.76 19.78
C ALA A 415 14.57 -18.46 19.82
N CYS A 416 14.34 -19.42 18.91
CA CYS A 416 13.12 -20.24 18.90
C CYS A 416 12.93 -21.00 20.22
N ALA A 417 14.00 -21.59 20.78
CA ALA A 417 13.92 -22.31 22.04
C ALA A 417 13.65 -21.41 23.25
N LEU A 418 14.10 -20.15 23.22
CA LEU A 418 13.85 -19.17 24.28
C LEU A 418 12.41 -18.65 24.24
N GLU A 419 11.88 -18.41 23.04
CA GLU A 419 10.50 -17.96 22.82
C GLU A 419 9.48 -18.90 23.47
N GLU A 420 9.69 -20.22 23.38
CA GLU A 420 8.81 -21.21 24.02
C GLU A 420 8.89 -21.23 25.56
N ARG A 421 9.94 -20.65 26.15
CA ARG A 421 10.31 -20.86 27.56
C ARG A 421 10.19 -19.62 28.44
N SER A 422 10.20 -18.42 27.87
CA SER A 422 10.23 -17.17 28.66
C SER A 422 9.91 -15.92 27.84
N ASP A 423 9.15 -14.99 28.42
CA ASP A 423 8.90 -13.64 27.90
C ASP A 423 10.16 -12.74 27.96
N ALA A 424 11.29 -13.24 28.46
CA ALA A 424 12.53 -12.48 28.56
C ALA A 424 13.10 -12.07 27.20
N LEU A 425 12.85 -12.88 26.15
CA LEU A 425 13.24 -12.53 24.78
C LEU A 425 12.47 -11.30 24.30
N ASP A 426 11.15 -11.31 24.48
CA ASP A 426 10.27 -10.18 24.15
C ASP A 426 10.67 -8.91 24.88
N ALA A 427 10.99 -9.01 26.17
CA ALA A 427 11.43 -7.86 26.95
C ALA A 427 12.75 -7.23 26.47
N VAL A 428 13.63 -8.01 25.81
CA VAL A 428 14.86 -7.50 25.21
C VAL A 428 14.61 -7.00 23.79
N PHE A 429 13.82 -7.72 22.98
CA PHE A 429 13.48 -7.30 21.62
C PHE A 429 12.60 -6.05 21.58
N ALA A 430 11.77 -5.83 22.60
CA ALA A 430 11.06 -4.56 22.81
C ALA A 430 12.00 -3.36 23.03
N HIS A 431 13.32 -3.56 23.15
CA HIS A 431 14.25 -2.44 23.17
C HIS A 431 14.25 -1.70 21.81
N PRO A 432 14.12 -0.36 21.79
CA PRO A 432 13.97 0.39 20.55
C PRO A 432 15.11 0.21 19.52
N TYR A 433 16.34 -0.05 19.99
CA TYR A 433 17.50 -0.28 19.10
C TYR A 433 17.53 -1.65 18.46
N THR A 434 16.67 -2.59 18.88
CA THR A 434 16.47 -3.86 18.15
C THR A 434 15.92 -3.56 16.77
N TYR A 435 14.88 -2.73 16.70
CA TYR A 435 14.27 -2.30 15.44
C TYR A 435 15.29 -1.64 14.51
N THR A 436 16.06 -0.67 15.00
CA THR A 436 17.13 0.00 14.23
C THR A 436 18.14 -0.98 13.67
N TRP A 437 18.63 -1.88 14.51
CA TRP A 437 19.61 -2.89 14.10
C TRP A 437 19.08 -3.78 12.99
N LEU A 438 17.84 -4.25 13.11
CA LEU A 438 17.23 -5.11 12.11
C LEU A 438 17.00 -4.37 10.79
N GLN A 439 16.57 -3.12 10.82
CA GLN A 439 16.43 -2.29 9.62
C GLN A 439 17.77 -2.08 8.90
N ASP A 440 18.82 -1.69 9.63
CA ASP A 440 20.14 -1.48 9.03
C ASP A 440 20.73 -2.79 8.50
N CYS A 441 20.50 -3.91 9.19
CA CYS A 441 20.92 -5.24 8.74
C CYS A 441 20.20 -5.64 7.45
N LEU A 442 18.88 -5.50 7.39
CA LEU A 442 18.07 -5.84 6.23
C LEU A 442 18.41 -4.97 5.02
N ALA A 443 18.59 -3.67 5.23
CA ALA A 443 19.05 -2.75 4.17
C ALA A 443 20.41 -3.18 3.62
N ALA A 444 21.38 -3.47 4.49
CA ALA A 444 22.71 -3.93 4.08
C ALA A 444 22.68 -5.27 3.32
N LEU A 445 21.79 -6.20 3.71
CA LEU A 445 21.60 -7.48 3.03
C LEU A 445 21.05 -7.30 1.62
N ARG A 446 20.01 -6.46 1.47
CA ARG A 446 19.37 -6.15 0.19
C ARG A 446 20.29 -5.39 -0.76
N GLU A 447 21.14 -4.51 -0.22
CA GLU A 447 22.18 -3.82 -0.98
C GLU A 447 23.40 -4.71 -1.31
N GLY A 448 23.47 -5.91 -0.74
CA GLY A 448 24.58 -6.84 -0.97
C GLY A 448 25.91 -6.39 -0.35
N LEU A 449 25.87 -5.63 0.75
CA LEU A 449 27.08 -5.12 1.39
C LEU A 449 27.91 -6.26 2.02
N PRO A 450 29.25 -6.27 1.87
CA PRO A 450 30.10 -7.33 2.44
C PRO A 450 30.03 -7.46 3.96
N THR A 451 29.62 -6.40 4.66
CA THR A 451 29.50 -6.35 6.12
C THR A 451 28.16 -6.88 6.65
N ALA A 452 27.18 -7.15 5.78
CA ALA A 452 25.80 -7.42 6.16
C ALA A 452 25.64 -8.64 7.08
N ALA A 453 26.27 -9.77 6.76
CA ALA A 453 26.26 -10.96 7.63
C ALA A 453 26.89 -10.67 9.00
N GLY A 454 27.92 -9.82 9.04
CA GLY A 454 28.55 -9.39 10.29
C GLY A 454 27.65 -8.52 11.17
N LEU A 455 26.68 -7.80 10.59
CA LEU A 455 25.66 -7.06 11.34
C LEU A 455 24.64 -8.01 11.97
N ALA A 456 24.24 -9.07 11.25
CA ALA A 456 23.30 -10.07 11.75
C ALA A 456 23.84 -10.84 12.98
N LEU A 457 25.15 -11.07 13.05
CA LEU A 457 25.83 -11.73 14.18
C LEU A 457 25.81 -10.93 15.51
N ARG A 458 24.96 -9.91 15.62
CA ARG A 458 24.60 -9.27 16.88
C ARG A 458 23.48 -10.01 17.63
N LEU A 459 22.68 -10.85 16.94
CA LEU A 459 21.62 -11.65 17.57
C LEU A 459 22.07 -12.36 18.87
N PRO A 460 23.24 -13.02 18.94
CA PRO A 460 23.69 -13.66 20.17
C PRO A 460 23.81 -12.72 21.38
N SER A 461 24.14 -11.43 21.18
CA SER A 461 24.17 -10.44 22.28
C SER A 461 22.78 -10.21 22.87
N TYR A 462 21.73 -10.20 22.04
CA TYR A 462 20.34 -10.09 22.47
C TYR A 462 19.90 -11.36 23.22
N LEU A 463 20.25 -12.54 22.70
CA LEU A 463 19.91 -13.81 23.35
C LEU A 463 20.62 -13.95 24.70
N ALA A 464 21.89 -13.56 24.80
CA ALA A 464 22.60 -13.52 26.07
C ALA A 464 21.94 -12.57 27.07
N ALA A 465 21.49 -11.39 26.64
CA ALA A 465 20.75 -10.48 27.49
C ALA A 465 19.40 -11.08 27.96
N ALA A 466 18.69 -11.78 27.07
CA ALA A 466 17.43 -12.46 27.37
C ALA A 466 17.62 -13.61 28.37
N VAL A 467 18.64 -14.44 28.16
CA VAL A 467 19.04 -15.53 29.07
C VAL A 467 19.36 -14.99 30.46
N VAL A 468 20.15 -13.90 30.54
CA VAL A 468 20.50 -13.27 31.82
C VAL A 468 19.27 -12.67 32.52
N ARG A 469 18.37 -12.02 31.78
CA ARG A 469 17.12 -11.48 32.34
C ARG A 469 16.15 -12.55 32.79
N GLY A 470 16.02 -13.63 32.03
CA GLY A 470 15.14 -14.75 32.33
C GLY A 470 15.70 -15.70 33.40
N GLY A 471 16.96 -15.53 33.80
CA GLY A 471 17.62 -16.44 34.75
C GLY A 471 17.80 -17.86 34.19
N LEU A 472 17.94 -17.99 32.87
CA LEU A 472 18.01 -19.27 32.19
C LEU A 472 19.45 -19.80 32.20
N GLU A 473 19.65 -21.05 32.61
CA GLU A 473 21.00 -21.64 32.72
C GLU A 473 21.55 -22.19 31.39
N VAL A 474 21.34 -21.46 30.29
CA VAL A 474 21.84 -21.80 28.95
C VAL A 474 23.04 -20.90 28.62
N PRO A 475 24.24 -21.45 28.32
CA PRO A 475 25.37 -20.62 27.92
C PRO A 475 25.15 -20.07 26.50
N VAL A 476 25.55 -18.82 26.27
CA VAL A 476 25.45 -18.16 24.95
C VAL A 476 26.84 -17.66 24.55
N ARG A 477 27.28 -18.03 23.34
CA ARG A 477 28.52 -17.48 22.77
C ARG A 477 28.20 -16.16 22.08
N VAL A 478 28.91 -15.11 22.45
CA VAL A 478 28.67 -13.76 21.98
C VAL A 478 29.96 -13.21 21.36
N PRO A 479 29.94 -12.83 20.08
CA PRO A 479 31.08 -12.16 19.48
C PRO A 479 31.23 -10.75 20.08
N TYR A 480 32.48 -10.32 20.27
CA TYR A 480 32.80 -8.98 20.73
C TYR A 480 33.86 -8.33 19.84
N ARG A 481 33.83 -7.00 19.74
CA ARG A 481 34.70 -6.21 18.83
C ARG A 481 35.16 -4.92 19.52
N ASP A 482 36.29 -4.38 19.09
CA ASP A 482 36.94 -3.20 19.67
C ASP A 482 37.16 -3.29 21.20
N GLY A 483 37.37 -4.51 21.71
CA GLY A 483 37.50 -4.78 23.14
C GLY A 483 36.21 -4.52 23.94
N ARG A 484 35.05 -4.50 23.29
CA ARG A 484 33.74 -4.22 23.89
C ARG A 484 32.77 -5.34 23.59
N LEU A 485 32.08 -5.81 24.63
CA LEU A 485 30.90 -6.66 24.50
C LEU A 485 29.71 -5.92 25.11
N VAL A 486 28.72 -5.59 24.29
CA VAL A 486 27.49 -4.93 24.72
C VAL A 486 26.37 -5.94 24.80
N LEU A 487 25.74 -6.05 25.96
CA LEU A 487 24.50 -6.81 26.16
C LEU A 487 23.34 -5.81 26.20
N PRO A 488 22.48 -5.77 25.17
CA PRO A 488 21.37 -4.83 25.08
C PRO A 488 20.55 -4.81 26.38
N THR A 489 20.12 -3.63 26.80
CA THR A 489 19.34 -3.38 28.03
C THR A 489 20.05 -3.65 29.36
N LEU A 490 21.28 -4.22 29.37
CA LEU A 490 22.02 -4.60 30.57
C LEU A 490 23.27 -3.74 30.78
N GLY A 491 24.15 -3.64 29.78
CA GLY A 491 25.41 -2.91 29.91
C GLY A 491 26.49 -3.33 28.92
N GLU A 492 27.68 -2.81 29.16
CA GLU A 492 28.90 -3.04 28.37
C GLU A 492 29.98 -3.65 29.28
N LEU A 493 30.62 -4.72 28.82
CA LEU A 493 31.87 -5.22 29.39
C LEU A 493 33.05 -4.76 28.52
N ARG A 494 34.07 -4.21 29.17
CA ARG A 494 35.40 -3.94 28.59
C ARG A 494 36.42 -4.84 29.29
N PRO A 495 36.64 -6.07 28.81
CA PRO A 495 37.49 -7.02 29.51
C PRO A 495 38.97 -6.63 29.40
N THR A 496 39.49 -5.93 30.41
CA THR A 496 40.84 -5.37 30.43
C THR A 496 41.90 -6.43 30.08
N GLY A 497 42.79 -6.07 29.15
CA GLY A 497 43.90 -6.91 28.69
C GLY A 497 43.52 -8.03 27.71
N SER A 498 42.26 -8.14 27.26
CA SER A 498 41.82 -9.14 26.26
C SER A 498 42.12 -8.70 24.82
N PRO A 499 42.10 -9.61 23.83
CA PRO A 499 42.20 -9.24 22.41
C PRO A 499 41.10 -8.24 22.01
N GLU A 500 41.33 -7.43 20.97
CA GLU A 500 40.33 -6.46 20.47
C GLU A 500 39.08 -7.12 19.89
N HIS A 501 39.15 -8.38 19.47
CA HIS A 501 38.02 -9.12 18.89
C HIS A 501 38.09 -10.58 19.33
N GLY A 502 36.93 -11.22 19.48
CA GLY A 502 36.85 -12.63 19.83
C GLY A 502 35.43 -13.03 20.21
N GLU A 503 35.31 -14.16 20.91
CA GLU A 503 34.05 -14.66 21.44
C GLU A 503 34.10 -14.75 22.97
N ALA A 504 32.96 -14.48 23.61
CA ALA A 504 32.79 -14.66 25.04
C ALA A 504 31.61 -15.59 25.30
N GLU A 505 31.77 -16.53 26.24
CA GLU A 505 30.68 -17.33 26.75
C GLU A 505 30.01 -16.61 27.91
N VAL A 506 28.71 -16.32 27.78
CA VAL A 506 27.87 -15.70 28.80
C VAL A 506 26.99 -16.77 29.45
N ARG A 507 26.99 -16.86 30.78
CA ARG A 507 26.17 -17.83 31.53
C ARG A 507 25.61 -17.20 32.81
N VAL A 508 24.36 -17.48 33.14
CA VAL A 508 23.76 -17.07 34.42
C VAL A 508 24.52 -17.69 35.60
N ALA A 509 24.77 -16.88 36.63
CA ALA A 509 25.49 -17.29 37.82
C ALA A 509 24.99 -16.54 39.06
N GLY A 510 24.29 -17.26 39.96
CA GLY A 510 23.75 -16.68 41.19
C GLY A 510 22.76 -15.54 40.91
N LYS A 511 23.02 -14.34 41.44
CA LYS A 511 22.20 -13.14 41.20
C LYS A 511 22.66 -12.29 40.00
N GLY A 512 23.57 -12.81 39.19
CA GLY A 512 24.12 -12.12 38.04
C GLY A 512 24.52 -13.11 36.95
N PHE A 513 25.64 -12.86 36.30
CA PHE A 513 26.16 -13.72 35.24
C PHE A 513 27.67 -13.74 35.23
N GLN A 514 28.21 -14.78 34.61
CA GLN A 514 29.62 -14.94 34.34
C GLN A 514 29.87 -14.75 32.86
N MET A 515 30.97 -14.07 32.55
CA MET A 515 31.49 -13.99 31.19
C MET A 515 32.87 -14.60 31.16
N ARG A 516 33.13 -15.46 30.17
CA ARG A 516 34.44 -16.09 29.97
C ARG A 516 34.93 -15.81 28.56
N VAL A 517 36.13 -15.23 28.45
CA VAL A 517 36.87 -15.04 27.20
C VAL A 517 38.06 -15.98 27.22
N ASP A 518 38.32 -16.67 26.12
CA ASP A 518 39.22 -17.83 26.02
C ASP A 518 40.47 -17.79 26.92
N GLY A 519 40.57 -18.82 27.77
CA GLY A 519 41.73 -19.08 28.65
C GLY A 519 41.85 -18.17 29.87
N ARG A 520 40.89 -17.27 30.12
CA ARG A 520 40.89 -16.34 31.27
C ARG A 520 39.93 -16.76 32.37
N GLU A 521 40.21 -16.23 33.57
CA GLU A 521 39.29 -16.31 34.70
C GLU A 521 37.96 -15.60 34.35
N PRO A 522 36.79 -16.17 34.70
CA PRO A 522 35.50 -15.57 34.37
C PRO A 522 35.26 -14.25 35.13
N TRP A 523 34.79 -13.23 34.42
CA TRP A 523 34.28 -12.02 35.05
C TRP A 523 32.94 -12.30 35.73
N GLN A 524 32.86 -12.00 37.02
CA GLN A 524 31.60 -12.06 37.78
C GLN A 524 30.89 -10.72 37.65
N VAL A 525 29.74 -10.70 37.00
CA VAL A 525 28.99 -9.48 36.73
C VAL A 525 27.67 -9.50 37.49
N ARG A 526 27.39 -8.41 38.21
CA ARG A 526 26.06 -8.13 38.76
C ARG A 526 25.38 -7.07 37.91
N PRO A 527 24.26 -7.40 37.24
CA PRO A 527 23.49 -6.41 36.49
C PRO A 527 23.16 -5.19 37.36
N GLY A 528 23.49 -3.99 36.88
CA GLY A 528 23.24 -2.73 37.59
C GLY A 528 24.36 -2.24 38.52
N GLU A 529 25.36 -3.05 38.86
CA GLU A 529 26.50 -2.63 39.69
C GLU A 529 27.73 -2.36 38.82
N ASP A 530 28.25 -1.13 38.80
CA ASP A 530 29.49 -0.78 38.08
C ASP A 530 30.71 -1.40 38.79
N SER A 531 31.57 -2.08 38.04
CA SER A 531 32.76 -2.76 38.56
C SER A 531 34.07 -2.31 37.90
N GLY A 532 34.05 -1.20 37.15
CA GLY A 532 35.18 -0.72 36.36
C GLY A 532 35.27 -1.37 34.97
N ASP A 533 35.43 -2.69 34.92
CA ASP A 533 35.40 -3.48 33.67
C ASP A 533 33.97 -3.59 33.12
N TRP A 534 32.96 -3.66 33.99
CA TRP A 534 31.54 -3.69 33.63
C TRP A 534 30.84 -2.36 33.90
N ARG A 535 30.12 -1.88 32.89
CA ARG A 535 29.36 -0.62 32.92
C ARG A 535 27.88 -0.91 32.67
N PRO A 536 27.00 -0.79 33.68
CA PRO A 536 25.58 -1.06 33.50
C PRO A 536 24.89 0.06 32.70
N VAL A 537 23.84 -0.29 31.94
CA VAL A 537 22.87 0.70 31.46
C VAL A 537 22.20 1.32 32.69
N ARG A 538 22.19 2.65 32.75
CA ARG A 538 21.66 3.37 33.92
C ARG A 538 20.16 3.45 33.84
N ARG A 539 19.51 3.46 35.00
CA ARG A 539 18.10 3.79 35.12
C ARG A 539 17.96 5.19 35.68
N LEU A 540 17.08 5.96 35.08
CA LEU A 540 16.61 7.27 35.53
C LEU A 540 15.17 7.11 36.00
N GLY A 541 14.72 8.07 36.79
CA GLY A 541 13.36 8.09 37.32
C GLY A 541 13.36 8.04 38.84
N ASP A 542 12.92 9.15 39.43
CA ASP A 542 12.58 9.36 40.83
C ASP A 542 11.52 10.49 40.89
N ASP A 543 10.85 10.69 42.03
CA ASP A 543 9.90 11.80 42.26
C ASP A 543 8.76 11.94 41.22
N GLY A 544 8.27 10.79 40.71
CA GLY A 544 7.10 10.71 39.83
C GLY A 544 7.38 10.89 38.34
N ALA A 545 8.64 10.78 37.90
CA ALA A 545 9.01 10.55 36.50
C ALA A 545 9.01 9.05 36.17
N PRO A 546 8.80 8.65 34.89
CA PRO A 546 8.85 7.26 34.48
C PRO A 546 10.25 6.67 34.64
N ALA A 547 10.32 5.36 34.81
CA ALA A 547 11.57 4.63 34.90
C ALA A 547 12.18 4.46 33.49
N LEU A 548 13.10 5.34 33.12
CA LEU A 548 13.73 5.37 31.81
C LEU A 548 15.14 4.77 31.86
N ARG A 549 15.59 4.14 30.78
CA ARG A 549 17.01 3.78 30.61
C ARG A 549 17.76 4.98 30.04
N LEU A 550 18.87 5.35 30.65
CA LEU A 550 19.84 6.28 30.05
C LEU A 550 20.89 5.45 29.34
N ASP A 551 20.75 5.35 28.01
CA ASP A 551 21.61 4.54 27.17
C ASP A 551 22.65 5.42 26.45
N ASP A 552 23.86 5.38 27.00
CA ASP A 552 25.08 5.98 26.45
C ASP A 552 26.11 4.89 26.05
N LEU A 553 25.65 3.64 25.87
CA LEU A 553 26.49 2.46 25.62
C LEU A 553 26.11 1.71 24.34
N ASP A 554 24.84 1.64 23.95
CA ASP A 554 24.42 0.84 22.81
C ASP A 554 25.09 1.31 21.50
N PRO A 555 25.60 0.38 20.66
CA PRO A 555 26.17 0.70 19.36
C PRO A 555 25.23 1.43 18.40
N TYR A 556 23.91 1.27 18.52
CA TYR A 556 22.91 1.90 17.63
C TYR A 556 22.29 3.16 18.24
N ARG A 557 22.86 3.67 19.34
CA ARG A 557 22.36 4.88 20.02
C ARG A 557 22.53 6.16 19.19
N ASP A 558 23.29 6.13 18.10
CA ASP A 558 23.53 7.28 17.21
C ASP A 558 22.51 7.42 16.06
N SER A 559 21.39 6.70 16.15
CA SER A 559 20.27 6.69 15.21
C SER A 559 19.40 7.96 15.18
N PHE A 560 19.82 9.04 15.85
CA PHE A 560 19.05 10.30 15.98
C PHE A 560 19.52 11.41 15.03
N GLY A 561 20.59 11.20 14.25
CA GLY A 561 21.10 12.20 13.29
C GLY A 561 21.77 13.41 13.94
N ALA A 562 22.00 13.36 15.25
CA ALA A 562 22.81 14.31 15.98
C ALA A 562 23.93 13.56 16.72
N PRO A 563 25.11 14.18 16.93
CA PRO A 563 26.20 13.54 17.65
C PRO A 563 25.78 13.13 19.07
N VAL A 564 26.05 11.87 19.43
CA VAL A 564 25.80 11.33 20.77
C VAL A 564 26.92 11.71 21.73
N ARG A 565 26.60 11.77 23.02
CA ARG A 565 27.60 11.94 24.08
C ARG A 565 28.34 10.62 24.33
N GLU A 566 29.58 10.76 24.79
CA GLU A 566 30.30 9.68 25.47
C GLU A 566 29.65 9.33 26.81
N ARG A 567 30.03 8.18 27.38
CA ARG A 567 29.55 7.69 28.68
C ARG A 567 29.60 8.80 29.74
N LEU A 568 28.44 9.17 30.26
CA LEU A 568 28.32 10.26 31.23
C LEU A 568 28.98 9.88 32.57
N GLY A 569 29.52 10.88 33.28
CA GLY A 569 29.97 10.68 34.66
C GLY A 569 28.81 10.45 35.63
N ALA A 570 29.05 9.85 36.80
CA ALA A 570 27.99 9.59 37.78
C ALA A 570 27.23 10.86 38.22
N ARG A 571 27.94 11.97 38.39
CA ARG A 571 27.35 13.27 38.72
C ARG A 571 26.49 13.82 37.58
N GLU A 572 26.96 13.74 36.34
CA GLU A 572 26.19 14.19 35.17
C GLU A 572 24.91 13.35 35.00
N ALA A 573 24.99 12.03 35.19
CA ALA A 573 23.84 11.16 35.14
C ALA A 573 22.80 11.46 36.25
N ALA A 574 23.25 11.82 37.45
CA ALA A 574 22.37 12.26 38.53
C ALA A 574 21.69 13.60 38.21
N ASP A 575 22.44 14.56 37.67
CA ASP A 575 21.91 15.85 37.22
C ASP A 575 20.86 15.66 36.10
N TRP A 576 21.08 14.69 35.19
CA TRP A 576 20.11 14.26 34.19
C TRP A 576 18.80 13.78 34.81
N SER A 577 18.87 12.88 35.79
CA SER A 577 17.68 12.35 36.49
C SER A 577 16.85 13.47 37.12
N GLY A 578 17.51 14.39 37.85
CA GLY A 578 16.83 15.51 38.52
C GLY A 578 16.15 16.48 37.55
N ARG A 579 16.78 16.78 36.41
CA ARG A 579 16.20 17.67 35.39
C ARG A 579 15.03 17.02 34.66
N LEU A 580 15.14 15.74 34.33
CA LEU A 580 14.04 14.99 33.71
C LEU A 580 12.85 14.91 34.66
N ALA A 581 13.06 14.67 35.96
CA ALA A 581 11.99 14.67 36.94
C ALA A 581 11.29 16.03 37.06
N ALA A 582 12.04 17.13 37.02
CA ALA A 582 11.48 18.47 37.00
C ALA A 582 10.66 18.76 35.72
N ALA A 583 11.18 18.40 34.55
CA ALA A 583 10.48 18.54 33.28
C ALA A 583 9.21 17.68 33.21
N TRP A 584 9.26 16.45 33.72
CA TRP A 584 8.10 15.54 33.75
C TRP A 584 6.96 16.07 34.64
N ARG A 585 7.29 16.79 35.70
CA ARG A 585 6.30 17.47 36.55
C ARG A 585 5.58 18.58 35.79
N LEU A 586 6.29 19.34 34.96
CA LEU A 586 5.68 20.35 34.09
C LEU A 586 4.76 19.72 33.04
N LEU A 587 5.20 18.62 32.42
CA LEU A 587 4.38 17.86 31.46
C LEU A 587 3.07 17.37 32.09
N ARG A 588 3.12 16.73 33.26
CA ARG A 588 1.91 16.26 33.97
C ARG A 588 0.95 17.39 34.36
N GLN A 589 1.45 18.61 34.53
CA GLN A 589 0.61 19.77 34.86
C GLN A 589 -0.03 20.38 33.62
N ALA A 590 0.71 20.49 32.51
CA ALA A 590 0.25 21.15 31.30
C ALA A 590 -0.56 20.21 30.38
N VAL A 591 -0.13 18.95 30.27
CA VAL A 591 -0.61 17.96 29.29
C VAL A 591 -0.70 16.56 29.94
N PRO A 592 -1.59 16.36 30.93
CA PRO A 592 -1.59 15.15 31.77
C PRO A 592 -1.82 13.84 30.99
N GLU A 593 -2.64 13.86 29.95
CA GLU A 593 -2.93 12.67 29.13
C GLU A 593 -1.70 12.26 28.32
N GLN A 594 -1.08 13.20 27.60
CA GLN A 594 0.13 12.97 26.82
C GLN A 594 1.31 12.59 27.71
N ALA A 595 1.42 13.18 28.91
CA ALA A 595 2.46 12.84 29.88
C ALA A 595 2.30 11.41 30.42
N THR A 596 1.06 10.92 30.56
CA THR A 596 0.77 9.54 30.96
C THR A 596 1.12 8.59 29.83
N GLU A 597 0.64 8.87 28.62
CA GLU A 597 0.95 8.05 27.44
C GLU A 597 2.46 7.94 27.18
N ALA A 598 3.17 9.08 27.25
CA ALA A 598 4.63 9.09 27.09
C ALA A 598 5.34 8.31 28.21
N ALA A 599 4.81 8.28 29.42
CA ALA A 599 5.38 7.51 30.53
C ALA A 599 5.23 5.99 30.33
N ASP A 600 4.14 5.56 29.69
CA ASP A 600 3.87 4.14 29.40
C ASP A 600 4.69 3.64 28.19
N CYS A 601 5.00 4.53 27.24
CA CYS A 601 5.65 4.13 25.98
C CYS A 601 7.16 4.39 25.93
N LEU A 602 7.65 5.47 26.56
CA LEU A 602 9.07 5.79 26.54
C LEU A 602 9.84 4.88 27.49
N THR A 603 10.87 4.23 26.98
CA THR A 603 11.68 3.26 27.74
C THR A 603 13.15 3.61 27.78
N THR A 604 13.65 4.37 26.79
CA THR A 604 15.07 4.67 26.61
C THR A 604 15.29 6.12 26.21
N VAL A 605 16.33 6.73 26.78
CA VAL A 605 16.80 8.07 26.45
C VAL A 605 18.30 8.02 26.19
N THR A 606 18.73 8.64 25.09
CA THR A 606 20.14 8.76 24.74
C THR A 606 20.62 10.20 24.82
N PRO A 607 21.75 10.44 25.49
CA PRO A 607 22.30 11.78 25.61
C PRO A 607 22.95 12.23 24.31
N LEU A 608 22.48 13.36 23.77
CA LEU A 608 23.04 14.04 22.60
C LEU A 608 23.94 15.20 23.02
N VAL A 609 24.89 15.57 22.15
CA VAL A 609 25.82 16.68 22.39
C VAL A 609 25.07 18.01 22.36
N ALA A 610 24.23 18.21 21.35
CA ALA A 610 23.42 19.39 21.12
C ALA A 610 22.30 19.04 20.12
N GLY A 611 21.34 19.95 19.95
CA GLY A 611 20.27 19.83 18.96
C GLY A 611 18.91 19.56 19.58
N GLU A 612 17.88 19.71 18.74
CA GLU A 612 16.52 19.34 19.10
C GLU A 612 16.36 17.82 19.12
N PRO A 613 15.37 17.29 19.86
CA PRO A 613 14.96 15.89 19.74
C PRO A 613 14.67 15.56 18.28
N SER A 614 15.44 14.64 17.73
CA SER A 614 15.32 14.19 16.35
C SER A 614 14.84 12.74 16.35
N VAL A 615 13.98 12.41 15.40
CA VAL A 615 13.48 11.06 15.18
C VAL A 615 13.83 10.72 13.74
N LEU A 616 14.67 9.70 13.60
CA LEU A 616 15.10 9.18 12.31
C LEU A 616 14.86 7.67 12.27
N ARG A 617 15.87 6.84 12.54
CA ARG A 617 15.82 5.39 12.31
C ARG A 617 15.66 4.56 13.59
N HIS A 618 15.00 5.08 14.61
CA HIS A 618 14.90 4.37 15.89
C HIS A 618 13.53 3.78 16.13
N GLY A 619 13.50 2.64 16.82
CA GLY A 619 12.24 2.03 17.24
C GLY A 619 11.44 2.95 18.17
N TYR A 620 10.15 2.67 18.25
CA TYR A 620 9.25 3.36 19.16
C TYR A 620 9.70 3.21 20.63
N GLY A 621 9.65 4.31 21.39
CA GLY A 621 10.01 4.32 22.81
C GLY A 621 11.43 4.81 23.16
N ALA A 622 12.28 5.13 22.16
CA ALA A 622 13.56 5.80 22.37
C ALA A 622 13.52 7.29 22.02
N LEU A 623 14.27 8.12 22.77
CA LEU A 623 14.47 9.54 22.47
C LEU A 623 15.94 9.96 22.60
N GLY A 624 16.45 10.67 21.60
CA GLY A 624 17.71 11.38 21.68
C GLY A 624 17.48 12.78 22.23
N LEU A 625 18.16 13.16 23.31
CA LEU A 625 17.98 14.47 23.95
C LEU A 625 19.31 15.16 24.25
N ALA A 626 19.43 16.42 23.87
CA ALA A 626 20.39 17.33 24.49
C ALA A 626 19.71 17.96 25.71
N VAL A 627 20.19 17.72 26.92
CA VAL A 627 19.55 18.29 28.13
C VAL A 627 19.91 19.77 28.26
N PRO A 628 18.94 20.70 28.11
CA PRO A 628 19.18 22.12 28.27
C PRO A 628 19.38 22.50 29.75
N GLY A 629 19.71 23.77 29.98
CA GLY A 629 19.99 24.28 31.33
C GLY A 629 18.76 24.37 32.24
N ARG A 630 17.54 24.44 31.69
CA ARG A 630 16.30 24.73 32.42
C ARG A 630 15.18 23.70 32.13
N PRO A 631 14.44 23.20 33.15
CA PRO A 631 13.33 22.25 32.97
C PRO A 631 12.23 22.72 32.03
N GLU A 632 11.98 24.02 31.96
CA GLU A 632 10.98 24.67 31.10
C GLU A 632 11.32 24.58 29.61
N GLU A 633 12.61 24.40 29.27
CA GLU A 633 13.07 24.14 27.90
C GLU A 633 13.05 22.63 27.61
N LEU A 634 13.27 21.78 28.63
CA LEU A 634 13.32 20.33 28.48
C LEU A 634 11.92 19.70 28.34
N ALA A 635 10.91 20.22 29.04
CA ALA A 635 9.53 19.70 28.96
C ALA A 635 8.97 19.72 27.52
N PRO A 636 8.92 20.88 26.81
CA PRO A 636 8.44 20.89 25.43
C PRO A 636 9.34 20.09 24.48
N ALA A 637 10.66 20.01 24.73
CA ALA A 637 11.56 19.16 23.96
C ALA A 637 11.21 17.66 24.12
N LEU A 638 10.96 17.19 25.34
CA LEU A 638 10.51 15.81 25.59
C LEU A 638 9.22 15.49 24.84
N LEU A 639 8.24 16.39 24.93
CA LEU A 639 6.95 16.21 24.27
C LEU A 639 7.11 16.20 22.75
N ARG A 640 7.90 17.12 22.19
CA ARG A 640 8.22 17.17 20.76
C ARG A 640 8.84 15.87 20.28
N GLY A 641 9.85 15.38 21.00
CA GLY A 641 10.50 14.10 20.70
C GLY A 641 9.51 12.93 20.73
N PHE A 642 8.70 12.86 21.79
CA PHE A 642 7.67 11.83 21.93
C PHE A 642 6.66 11.86 20.77
N ARG A 643 6.15 13.03 20.40
CA ARG A 643 5.19 13.18 19.29
C ARG A 643 5.79 12.73 17.96
N ARG A 644 7.03 13.12 17.67
CA ARG A 644 7.75 12.65 16.47
C ARG A 644 7.91 11.13 16.48
N ALA A 645 8.29 10.55 17.61
CA ALA A 645 8.52 9.11 17.74
C ALA A 645 7.22 8.32 17.57
N LYS A 646 6.12 8.81 18.15
CA LYS A 646 4.79 8.23 18.00
C LYS A 646 4.30 8.28 16.55
N LEU A 647 4.46 9.42 15.87
CA LEU A 647 4.05 9.52 14.48
C LEU A 647 4.87 8.60 13.57
N HIS A 648 6.18 8.49 13.80
CA HIS A 648 7.02 7.55 13.05
C HIS A 648 6.53 6.10 13.25
N ALA A 649 6.28 5.71 14.50
CA ALA A 649 5.74 4.38 14.82
C ALA A 649 4.37 4.14 14.16
N LEU A 650 3.49 5.15 14.14
CA LEU A 650 2.19 5.06 13.46
C LEU A 650 2.35 4.84 11.96
N VAL A 651 3.28 5.55 11.31
CA VAL A 651 3.55 5.38 9.87
C VAL A 651 4.11 3.98 9.55
N ASP A 652 4.84 3.36 10.49
CA ASP A 652 5.36 2.01 10.31
C ASP A 652 4.27 0.92 10.36
N VAL A 653 3.13 1.16 11.03
CA VAL A 653 2.06 0.17 11.24
C VAL A 653 0.73 0.52 10.56
N ALA A 654 0.58 1.77 10.11
CA ALA A 654 -0.65 2.26 9.49
C ALA A 654 -0.34 3.19 8.32
N ASP A 655 -1.01 2.93 7.19
CA ASP A 655 -1.05 3.87 6.06
C ASP A 655 -1.87 5.08 6.46
N LEU A 656 -1.24 6.20 6.84
CA LEU A 656 -1.92 7.44 7.22
C LEU A 656 -2.21 8.34 6.01
N TYR A 657 -1.42 8.20 4.95
CA TYR A 657 -1.56 8.93 3.71
C TYR A 657 -0.92 8.08 2.62
N ALA A 658 -1.22 8.36 1.36
CA ALA A 658 -0.53 7.68 0.27
C ALA A 658 -0.20 8.62 -0.89
N GLN A 659 0.77 8.20 -1.72
CA GLN A 659 1.36 9.00 -2.80
C GLN A 659 1.99 10.31 -2.30
N ASP A 660 2.75 10.23 -1.20
CA ASP A 660 3.48 11.38 -0.67
C ASP A 660 4.43 12.00 -1.72
N GLY A 661 4.58 13.32 -1.67
CA GLY A 661 5.43 14.07 -2.61
C GLY A 661 4.85 14.31 -4.00
N TRP A 662 3.71 13.70 -4.35
CA TRP A 662 3.01 14.00 -5.62
C TRP A 662 2.33 15.36 -5.61
N TRP A 663 1.86 15.79 -4.43
CA TRP A 663 1.29 17.09 -4.20
C TRP A 663 2.04 17.83 -3.12
N THR A 664 1.86 19.15 -3.11
CA THR A 664 2.42 20.00 -2.06
C THR A 664 1.35 20.94 -1.54
N HIS A 665 1.39 21.17 -0.24
CA HIS A 665 0.41 21.91 0.52
C HIS A 665 1.06 23.10 1.22
N PRO A 666 0.35 24.23 1.38
CA PRO A 666 0.87 25.33 2.18
C PRO A 666 1.08 24.89 3.62
N ALA A 667 2.26 25.17 4.19
CA ALA A 667 2.54 24.95 5.61
C ALA A 667 2.55 26.28 6.37
N PRO A 668 1.73 26.45 7.43
CA PRO A 668 1.64 27.71 8.18
C PRO A 668 2.94 28.19 8.83
N TRP A 669 3.95 27.33 8.94
CA TRP A 669 5.23 27.61 9.61
C TRP A 669 6.41 27.83 8.66
N ARG A 670 6.24 27.74 7.34
CA ARG A 670 7.31 28.01 6.36
C ARG A 670 6.78 28.51 5.03
N ASN A 671 7.64 29.16 4.26
CA ASN A 671 7.23 29.79 2.98
C ASN A 671 7.05 28.80 1.83
N ALA A 672 7.79 27.69 1.83
CA ALA A 672 7.71 26.70 0.76
C ALA A 672 6.60 25.68 1.07
N PRO A 673 5.78 25.31 0.08
CA PRO A 673 4.79 24.24 0.26
C PRO A 673 5.49 22.90 0.49
N VAL A 674 4.75 21.95 1.05
CA VAL A 674 5.30 20.75 1.70
C VAL A 674 4.49 19.53 1.29
N PRO A 675 5.09 18.35 1.14
CA PRO A 675 4.33 17.13 0.90
C PRO A 675 3.42 16.80 2.09
N VAL A 676 2.38 16.00 1.88
CA VAL A 676 1.37 15.71 2.92
C VAL A 676 1.98 15.09 4.18
N SER A 677 3.02 14.27 4.04
CA SER A 677 3.77 13.69 5.16
C SER A 677 4.36 14.75 6.08
N GLU A 678 5.02 15.76 5.51
CA GLU A 678 5.64 16.86 6.24
C GLU A 678 4.59 17.80 6.85
N LEU A 679 3.45 18.01 6.16
CA LEU A 679 2.35 18.80 6.70
C LEU A 679 1.74 18.10 7.92
N LEU A 680 1.43 16.80 7.79
CA LEU A 680 0.88 15.98 8.86
C LEU A 680 1.84 15.93 10.05
N ALA A 681 3.12 15.68 9.81
CA ALA A 681 4.13 15.64 10.86
C ALA A 681 4.27 16.98 11.60
N GLY A 682 4.33 18.08 10.85
CA GLY A 682 4.41 19.41 11.43
C GLY A 682 3.14 19.84 12.19
N ALA A 683 1.96 19.40 11.74
CA ALA A 683 0.69 19.62 12.42
C ALA A 683 0.62 18.78 13.71
N TYR A 684 0.96 17.49 13.63
CA TYR A 684 0.88 16.54 14.74
C TYR A 684 1.76 16.96 15.92
N GLU A 685 2.96 17.46 15.63
CA GLU A 685 3.86 18.03 16.61
C GLU A 685 3.27 19.28 17.27
N ARG A 686 2.76 20.22 16.47
CA ARG A 686 2.24 21.52 16.96
C ARG A 686 0.98 21.40 17.79
N VAL A 687 0.09 20.47 17.44
CA VAL A 687 -1.07 20.14 18.28
C VAL A 687 -0.60 19.74 19.67
N GLY A 688 0.39 18.85 19.78
CA GLY A 688 0.93 18.44 21.08
C GLY A 688 1.63 19.57 21.83
N LEU A 689 2.20 20.55 21.14
CA LEU A 689 2.93 21.68 21.74
C LEU A 689 2.03 22.89 22.04
N ALA A 690 0.75 22.87 21.68
CA ALA A 690 -0.16 24.00 21.83
C ALA A 690 -0.20 24.57 23.26
N ALA A 691 -0.16 23.70 24.27
CA ALA A 691 -0.16 24.08 25.69
C ALA A 691 1.11 24.84 26.14
N PHE A 692 2.22 24.71 25.41
CA PHE A 692 3.50 25.37 25.72
C PHE A 692 3.80 26.54 24.79
N GLU A 693 3.29 26.50 23.56
CA GLU A 693 3.61 27.45 22.49
C GLU A 693 2.31 27.98 21.84
N PRO A 694 1.81 29.18 22.21
CA PRO A 694 0.54 29.70 21.68
C PRO A 694 0.50 29.83 20.15
N ALA A 695 1.64 30.13 19.51
CA ALA A 695 1.73 30.19 18.05
C ALA A 695 1.58 28.80 17.39
N ALA A 696 1.90 27.72 18.10
CA ALA A 696 1.75 26.36 17.60
C ALA A 696 0.28 25.99 17.43
N ALA A 697 -0.61 26.44 18.33
CA ALA A 697 -2.05 26.18 18.24
C ALA A 697 -2.66 26.76 16.95
N GLU A 698 -2.38 28.04 16.66
CA GLU A 698 -2.87 28.69 15.44
C GLU A 698 -2.31 28.04 14.16
N GLN A 699 -1.02 27.71 14.17
CA GLN A 699 -0.38 27.03 13.05
C GLN A 699 -0.93 25.62 12.84
N ALA A 700 -1.21 24.89 13.92
CA ALA A 700 -1.84 23.58 13.88
C ALA A 700 -3.22 23.67 13.23
N GLY A 701 -4.11 24.53 13.73
CA GLY A 701 -5.47 24.65 13.20
C GLY A 701 -5.51 24.90 11.69
N ARG A 702 -4.69 25.83 11.18
CA ARG A 702 -4.59 26.09 9.74
C ARG A 702 -4.06 24.91 8.93
N ALA A 703 -3.13 24.14 9.49
CA ALA A 703 -2.61 22.94 8.84
C ALA A 703 -3.65 21.81 8.85
N LEU A 704 -4.41 21.64 9.94
CA LEU A 704 -5.52 20.68 10.02
C LEU A 704 -6.59 20.99 8.97
N GLU A 705 -7.00 22.25 8.80
CA GLU A 705 -7.95 22.67 7.74
C GLU A 705 -7.44 22.37 6.31
N THR A 706 -6.12 22.39 6.13
CA THR A 706 -5.49 22.05 4.85
C THR A 706 -5.51 20.53 4.64
N LEU A 707 -5.18 19.77 5.69
CA LEU A 707 -5.21 18.31 5.68
C LEU A 707 -6.61 17.73 5.48
N GLU A 708 -7.67 18.35 6.02
CA GLU A 708 -9.07 17.92 5.78
C GLU A 708 -9.48 17.96 4.31
N ARG A 709 -8.80 18.79 3.51
CA ARG A 709 -9.05 18.95 2.08
C ARG A 709 -8.04 18.17 1.23
N ALA A 710 -7.03 17.57 1.86
CA ALA A 710 -6.02 16.78 1.17
C ALA A 710 -6.63 15.45 0.73
N ALA A 711 -6.51 15.12 -0.55
CA ALA A 711 -7.02 13.87 -1.11
C ALA A 711 -6.14 12.66 -0.77
N GLU A 712 -4.97 12.91 -0.16
CA GLU A 712 -3.97 11.89 0.13
C GLU A 712 -4.20 11.12 1.41
N LEU A 713 -4.96 11.67 2.36
CA LEU A 713 -5.23 11.01 3.62
C LEU A 713 -6.06 9.74 3.39
N THR A 714 -5.64 8.67 4.04
CA THR A 714 -6.43 7.43 4.12
C THR A 714 -7.50 7.58 5.21
N VAL A 715 -8.35 6.56 5.37
CA VAL A 715 -9.32 6.53 6.49
C VAL A 715 -8.60 6.57 7.85
N SER A 716 -7.46 5.88 7.99
CA SER A 716 -6.62 5.95 9.19
C SER A 716 -6.03 7.34 9.42
N GLY A 717 -5.58 8.02 8.34
CA GLY A 717 -5.12 9.40 8.39
C GLY A 717 -6.20 10.39 8.81
N GLN A 718 -7.40 10.26 8.26
CA GLN A 718 -8.55 11.07 8.64
C GLN A 718 -8.92 10.83 10.12
N ARG A 719 -8.85 9.59 10.60
CA ARG A 719 -9.09 9.29 12.00
C ARG A 719 -8.05 9.92 12.93
N LEU A 720 -6.79 9.95 12.52
CA LEU A 720 -5.74 10.66 13.24
C LEU A 720 -6.02 12.17 13.27
N LEU A 721 -6.47 12.73 12.14
CA LEU A 721 -6.84 14.14 12.02
C LEU A 721 -8.00 14.51 12.96
N ASP A 722 -9.04 13.68 13.04
CA ASP A 722 -10.15 13.87 13.99
C ASP A 722 -9.66 13.86 15.45
N ALA A 723 -8.70 13.00 15.78
CA ALA A 723 -8.11 12.95 17.11
C ALA A 723 -7.28 14.20 17.41
N MET A 724 -6.54 14.71 16.41
CA MET A 724 -5.77 15.96 16.52
C MET A 724 -6.66 17.18 16.73
N TRP A 725 -7.81 17.28 16.05
CA TRP A 725 -8.78 18.35 16.30
C TRP A 725 -9.32 18.34 17.72
N LYS A 726 -9.73 17.16 18.21
CA LYS A 726 -10.20 17.01 19.59
C LYS A 726 -9.13 17.42 20.60
N GLU A 727 -7.88 17.02 20.37
CA GLU A 727 -6.75 17.40 21.22
C GLU A 727 -6.54 18.92 21.23
N LEU A 728 -6.61 19.57 20.06
CA LEU A 728 -6.42 21.01 19.93
C LEU A 728 -7.56 21.82 20.58
N ASP A 729 -8.81 21.35 20.49
CA ASP A 729 -9.97 22.01 21.08
C ASP A 729 -10.05 21.85 22.62
N CYS A 730 -9.40 20.83 23.18
CA CYS A 730 -9.37 20.55 24.61
C CYS A 730 -8.20 21.21 25.35
N GLY A 731 -7.16 21.64 24.63
CA GLY A 731 -5.96 22.32 25.17
C GLY A 731 -6.10 23.82 25.21
#